data_AF-A0A7C4YXA8-F1
#
_entry.id   AF-A0A7C4YXA8-F1
#
_cell.length_a   1.000
_cell.length_b   1.000
_cell.length_c   1.000
_cell.angle_alpha   90.00
_cell.angle_beta   90.00
_cell.angle_gamma   90.00
#
_symmetry.space_group_name_H-M   'P 1'
#
loop_
_entity.id
_entity.type
_entity.pdbx_description
1 polymer ?
#
loop_
_entity_poly.entity_id
_entity_poly.type
_entity_poly.pdbx_seq_one_letter_code
_entity_poly.pdbx_strand_id
1 'polypeptide(L)'
;MRRATVWPGCCLSLAMVALLNAQPADPQAEARAFLEAFQQERSAATSAAVEKRFATDLLSRADASAQQATAALNQGQIIQAREAGQRARWWLPDLPADFPSDVDRVLGMLKLRHAADVHCVAYSPDGRKLATGSRDATVKVWDLATGRELLTFRGHKDTVRALAFNNDGSLVVSGGADNLVKVWETSTGKEIQSLAGHKARVLCVAFHPEGKQVASAGADNSVRIWDIGTGKELFNPPGHNEVVNSVAYNPDGSLLASGDAQGMVRIWAASTAAIVRQLQMNPMSRAGINCLAFSPNGKSLAAAGEENLIHIFDPATTVELKRLQGHAASIAAIAWSPDGKLLASGGKDTDRALPSDRAIKLWDVDSGELQRTFLGHTQSVTGLAFAPSGAQLASVSFEQTIRLWEVFGASISRDLTGHEGYIWSVVPSPDGKLLLSCGADRTLRLWDSEGARQIKSVVRHDAPITSAIFSPDGKLIASSGGDRVIKLWTVPDLKEVRKLEGHTAPITAIAFSPDGKTLASAGADRSVRVWDVAGGKTLHTLGGHASVVMAVAISPDGQTLASAGGDQTIRLWNLAKGTPLRTLVGHSTAVGSICFSPSGTILASAGGDNVASQVKLWDITTGNQLRDLKGHSLPVSSIAFNADGKLLVSGGADGVVRVWDRSTGTELHGFRGHKDWVTSVAFSPDGRSVVSASVDKSIKIWELTGRESLPRYGHDRAVLTVAIHPQGRWIASGGQDGLIKLWDPASGNDVRTLAGHEAEVTALAFSRDGKWLVSGSRRPDMSLKLWDLETGREVRTFEGQLEHVSAVAFCDEDRLVASWDSSKEGAVTLWEASTGKPLRILEGHDGQVRALAFSVDGKWVAFGCTSGEVKLWNLVDASPLKPLRCHDTEVADLALSADGSLLLTAGTTGEVKVWDLAKREEVRKWQAHPERIWGLVPSPDGKTL
;
A
#
# COMPACT_ATOMS: atom_id res chain seq x y z
N MET A 1 -17.22 -3.51 -35.14
CA MET A 1 -17.81 -4.39 -34.10
C MET A 1 -16.77 -4.64 -33.03
N ARG A 2 -17.19 -4.84 -31.75
CA ARG A 2 -16.34 -5.07 -30.54
C ARG A 2 -15.27 -3.97 -30.31
N ARG A 3 -15.53 -2.94 -29.50
CA ARG A 3 -15.44 -2.92 -28.02
C ARG A 3 -14.03 -3.24 -27.45
N ALA A 4 -13.16 -2.24 -27.52
CA ALA A 4 -12.35 -1.73 -26.42
C ALA A 4 -12.55 -0.18 -26.45
N THR A 5 -12.30 0.64 -25.42
CA THR A 5 -11.12 0.78 -24.55
C THR A 5 -11.45 1.50 -23.21
N VAL A 6 -10.45 1.92 -22.41
CA VAL A 6 -10.52 2.10 -20.94
C VAL A 6 -10.32 3.55 -20.42
N TRP A 7 -10.78 3.74 -19.18
CA TRP A 7 -10.65 4.76 -18.10
C TRP A 7 -9.27 5.46 -17.88
N PRO A 8 -8.94 6.11 -16.72
CA PRO A 8 -9.71 6.50 -15.50
C PRO A 8 -9.67 8.00 -15.17
N GLY A 9 -10.54 8.51 -14.29
CA GLY A 9 -10.46 9.92 -13.85
C GLY A 9 -9.23 10.27 -13.02
N CYS A 10 -8.37 9.29 -12.71
CA CYS A 10 -6.94 9.50 -12.53
C CYS A 10 -6.26 9.44 -13.91
N CYS A 11 -6.08 10.58 -14.59
CA CYS A 11 -5.49 10.70 -15.94
C CYS A 11 -6.21 9.87 -17.04
N LEU A 12 -7.37 10.33 -17.51
CA LEU A 12 -8.27 9.55 -18.36
C LEU A 12 -7.84 9.56 -19.83
N SER A 13 -7.40 8.42 -20.37
CA SER A 13 -7.38 8.26 -21.83
C SER A 13 -7.38 6.80 -22.31
N LEU A 14 -8.23 6.53 -23.31
CA LEU A 14 -7.86 5.69 -24.45
C LEU A 14 -8.73 6.00 -25.67
N ALA A 15 -8.06 6.11 -26.83
CA ALA A 15 -8.54 5.61 -28.12
C ALA A 15 -7.33 5.30 -29.02
N MET A 16 -7.56 4.64 -30.17
CA MET A 16 -6.55 4.15 -31.12
C MET A 16 -6.93 4.62 -32.55
N VAL A 17 -6.07 4.71 -33.59
CA VAL A 17 -4.76 4.05 -33.86
C VAL A 17 -3.69 5.07 -34.31
N ALA A 18 -2.43 4.62 -34.36
CA ALA A 18 -1.20 5.28 -34.84
C ALA A 18 -1.24 5.95 -36.24
N LEU A 19 -0.18 6.72 -36.56
CA LEU A 19 0.76 6.42 -37.66
C LEU A 19 2.04 7.32 -37.69
N LEU A 20 3.18 6.68 -38.02
CA LEU A 20 4.41 7.19 -38.69
C LEU A 20 5.41 8.16 -37.99
N ASN A 21 6.63 7.62 -37.77
CA ASN A 21 7.98 8.12 -38.16
C ASN A 21 8.51 9.49 -37.63
N ALA A 22 9.81 9.68 -37.36
CA ALA A 22 11.01 8.81 -37.26
C ALA A 22 12.00 9.49 -36.27
N GLN A 23 12.67 8.80 -35.34
CA GLN A 23 13.86 7.93 -35.48
C GLN A 23 15.11 8.60 -36.10
N PRO A 24 16.36 8.27 -35.66
CA PRO A 24 16.73 7.44 -34.50
C PRO A 24 17.91 7.96 -33.63
N ALA A 25 18.03 7.44 -32.40
CA ALA A 25 19.34 7.24 -31.74
C ALA A 25 19.96 5.95 -32.31
N ASP A 26 21.30 5.85 -32.42
CA ASP A 26 22.00 4.81 -33.19
C ASP A 26 21.39 3.39 -33.03
N PRO A 27 20.64 2.90 -34.04
CA PRO A 27 19.97 1.61 -33.94
C PRO A 27 20.95 0.43 -33.87
N GLN A 28 22.20 0.61 -34.30
CA GLN A 28 23.22 -0.43 -34.23
C GLN A 28 23.79 -0.54 -32.80
N ALA A 29 23.88 0.58 -32.07
CA ALA A 29 24.24 0.60 -30.65
C ALA A 29 23.13 0.00 -29.77
N GLU A 30 21.86 0.38 -29.96
CA GLU A 30 20.73 -0.19 -29.21
C GLU A 30 20.66 -1.72 -29.36
N ALA A 31 20.81 -2.23 -30.58
CA ALA A 31 20.77 -3.66 -30.86
C ALA A 31 21.97 -4.43 -30.31
N ARG A 32 23.16 -3.80 -30.17
CA ARG A 32 24.31 -4.39 -29.47
C ARG A 32 24.03 -4.51 -27.97
N ALA A 33 23.63 -3.41 -27.33
CA ALA A 33 23.34 -3.39 -25.88
C ALA A 33 22.23 -4.39 -25.48
N PHE A 34 21.21 -4.54 -26.32
CA PHE A 34 20.17 -5.57 -26.11
C PHE A 34 20.73 -6.99 -26.14
N LEU A 35 21.62 -7.31 -27.09
CA LEU A 35 22.23 -8.64 -27.20
C LEU A 35 23.21 -8.93 -26.06
N GLU A 36 23.94 -7.93 -25.57
CA GLU A 36 24.80 -8.07 -24.39
C GLU A 36 23.99 -8.34 -23.12
N ALA A 37 22.89 -7.62 -22.91
CA ALA A 37 21.94 -7.89 -21.83
C ALA A 37 21.33 -9.30 -21.94
N PHE A 38 20.92 -9.71 -23.15
CA PHE A 38 20.42 -11.06 -23.36
C PHE A 38 21.49 -12.14 -23.08
N GLN A 39 22.76 -11.94 -23.45
CA GLN A 39 23.83 -12.90 -23.11
C GLN A 39 24.02 -13.05 -21.60
N GLN A 40 23.80 -11.99 -20.80
CA GLN A 40 23.83 -12.07 -19.34
C GLN A 40 22.62 -12.83 -18.78
N GLU A 41 21.41 -12.56 -19.25
CA GLU A 41 20.20 -13.31 -18.86
C GLU A 41 20.27 -14.78 -19.28
N ARG A 42 20.72 -15.05 -20.50
CA ARG A 42 20.92 -16.39 -21.06
C ARG A 42 22.04 -17.15 -20.36
N SER A 43 23.15 -16.52 -19.99
CA SER A 43 24.18 -17.20 -19.20
C SER A 43 23.70 -17.51 -17.78
N ALA A 44 22.89 -16.64 -17.16
CA ALA A 44 22.20 -16.95 -15.90
C ALA A 44 21.18 -18.09 -16.06
N ALA A 45 20.41 -18.13 -17.15
CA ALA A 45 19.39 -19.15 -17.39
C ALA A 45 19.95 -20.51 -17.84
N THR A 46 21.01 -20.55 -18.65
CA THR A 46 21.78 -21.77 -18.92
C THR A 46 22.42 -22.27 -17.63
N SER A 47 22.99 -21.36 -16.83
CA SER A 47 23.44 -21.69 -15.47
C SER A 47 22.30 -22.16 -14.56
N ALA A 48 21.03 -21.85 -14.85
CA ALA A 48 19.85 -22.35 -14.12
C ALA A 48 19.35 -23.73 -14.61
N ALA A 49 19.45 -24.01 -15.92
CA ALA A 49 18.90 -25.21 -16.53
C ALA A 49 19.64 -26.51 -16.17
N VAL A 50 20.96 -26.42 -15.93
CA VAL A 50 21.85 -27.59 -15.72
C VAL A 50 21.50 -28.42 -14.48
N GLU A 51 20.75 -27.88 -13.50
CA GLU A 51 20.21 -28.68 -12.37
C GLU A 51 18.70 -28.93 -12.48
N LYS A 52 17.90 -27.93 -12.87
CA LYS A 52 16.43 -28.00 -12.80
C LYS A 52 15.74 -28.59 -14.03
N ARG A 53 16.49 -29.24 -14.94
CA ARG A 53 15.99 -29.99 -16.12
C ARG A 53 14.98 -29.22 -16.99
N PHE A 54 15.25 -27.95 -17.29
CA PHE A 54 14.53 -27.26 -18.36
C PHE A 54 14.81 -27.92 -19.72
N ALA A 55 13.86 -27.86 -20.65
CA ALA A 55 14.02 -28.44 -21.98
C ALA A 55 15.16 -27.74 -22.75
N THR A 56 16.23 -28.49 -23.04
CA THR A 56 17.43 -27.99 -23.72
C THR A 56 17.16 -27.41 -25.11
N ASP A 57 16.10 -27.87 -25.76
CA ASP A 57 15.55 -27.36 -27.03
C ASP A 57 15.08 -25.89 -26.95
N LEU A 58 14.62 -25.41 -25.77
CA LEU A 58 14.25 -24.00 -25.61
C LEU A 58 15.49 -23.09 -25.57
N LEU A 59 16.54 -23.53 -24.89
CA LEU A 59 17.81 -22.80 -24.83
C LEU A 59 18.52 -22.80 -26.18
N SER A 60 18.59 -23.94 -26.88
CA SER A 60 19.21 -23.99 -28.21
C SER A 60 18.49 -23.11 -29.24
N ARG A 61 17.15 -22.96 -29.13
CA ARG A 61 16.36 -22.00 -29.92
C ARG A 61 16.65 -20.55 -29.55
N ALA A 62 16.82 -20.24 -28.26
CA ALA A 62 17.25 -18.92 -27.81
C ALA A 62 18.63 -18.57 -28.38
N ASP A 63 19.56 -19.51 -28.28
CA ASP A 63 20.96 -19.39 -28.69
C ASP A 63 21.10 -19.20 -30.20
N ALA A 64 20.41 -20.02 -31.01
CA ALA A 64 20.37 -19.88 -32.46
C ALA A 64 19.76 -18.54 -32.90
N SER A 65 18.72 -18.08 -32.20
CA SER A 65 18.10 -16.77 -32.46
C SER A 65 19.08 -15.62 -32.17
N ALA A 66 19.84 -15.69 -31.07
CA ALA A 66 20.85 -14.68 -30.74
C ALA A 66 22.07 -14.69 -31.70
N GLN A 67 22.44 -15.86 -32.24
CA GLN A 67 23.48 -15.96 -33.27
C GLN A 67 23.02 -15.34 -34.59
N GLN A 68 21.80 -15.61 -35.06
CA GLN A 68 21.21 -14.93 -36.22
C GLN A 68 21.16 -13.40 -36.01
N ALA A 69 20.77 -12.96 -34.82
CA ALA A 69 20.72 -11.54 -34.47
C ALA A 69 22.09 -10.86 -34.62
N THR A 70 23.13 -11.49 -34.08
CA THR A 70 24.51 -10.96 -34.13
C THR A 70 25.06 -10.95 -35.56
N ALA A 71 24.77 -11.97 -36.36
CA ALA A 71 25.20 -12.06 -37.75
C ALA A 71 24.58 -10.95 -38.63
N ALA A 72 23.27 -10.73 -38.52
CA ALA A 72 22.57 -9.65 -39.21
C ALA A 72 23.11 -8.27 -38.79
N LEU A 73 23.37 -8.07 -37.49
CA LEU A 73 23.84 -6.80 -36.94
C LEU A 73 25.21 -6.39 -37.50
N ASN A 74 26.12 -7.35 -37.65
CA ASN A 74 27.46 -7.14 -38.24
C ASN A 74 27.42 -6.89 -39.75
N GLN A 75 26.33 -7.26 -40.44
CA GLN A 75 26.07 -6.92 -41.84
C GLN A 75 25.28 -5.60 -41.99
N GLY A 76 25.00 -4.88 -40.91
CA GLY A 76 24.19 -3.65 -40.93
C GLY A 76 22.68 -3.88 -41.09
N GLN A 77 22.20 -5.13 -40.99
CA GLN A 77 20.79 -5.52 -41.18
C GLN A 77 20.01 -5.39 -39.86
N ILE A 78 19.93 -4.16 -39.34
CA ILE A 78 19.54 -3.88 -37.95
C ILE A 78 18.13 -4.39 -37.59
N ILE A 79 17.18 -4.36 -38.52
CA ILE A 79 15.80 -4.84 -38.27
C ILE A 79 15.80 -6.36 -38.01
N GLN A 80 16.46 -7.14 -38.88
CA GLN A 80 16.58 -8.59 -38.68
C GLN A 80 17.37 -8.94 -37.41
N ALA A 81 18.36 -8.13 -37.06
CA ALA A 81 19.07 -8.26 -35.78
C ALA A 81 18.12 -8.11 -34.57
N ARG A 82 17.29 -7.05 -34.57
CA ARG A 82 16.34 -6.76 -33.48
C ARG A 82 15.27 -7.86 -33.34
N GLU A 83 14.69 -8.31 -34.46
CA GLU A 83 13.67 -9.37 -34.47
C GLU A 83 14.18 -10.74 -34.02
N ALA A 84 15.43 -11.08 -34.34
CA ALA A 84 16.06 -12.31 -33.89
C ALA A 84 16.49 -12.21 -32.41
N GLY A 85 16.95 -11.04 -31.96
CA GLY A 85 17.27 -10.78 -30.55
C GLY A 85 16.05 -10.88 -29.64
N GLN A 86 14.93 -10.26 -30.00
CA GLN A 86 13.70 -10.35 -29.21
C GLN A 86 13.16 -11.78 -29.09
N ARG A 87 13.26 -12.58 -30.17
CA ARG A 87 12.97 -14.02 -30.13
C ARG A 87 13.88 -14.80 -29.19
N ALA A 88 15.13 -14.39 -29.00
CA ALA A 88 16.04 -15.04 -28.08
C ALA A 88 15.59 -14.87 -26.61
N ARG A 89 15.25 -13.64 -26.20
CA ARG A 89 14.84 -13.32 -24.82
C ARG A 89 13.52 -13.98 -24.40
N TRP A 90 12.62 -14.25 -25.35
CA TRP A 90 11.31 -14.86 -25.11
C TRP A 90 11.36 -16.31 -24.58
N TRP A 91 12.48 -17.02 -24.73
CA TRP A 91 12.61 -18.43 -24.33
C TRP A 91 13.08 -18.64 -22.86
N LEU A 92 13.08 -17.58 -22.03
CA LEU A 92 13.50 -17.64 -20.62
C LEU A 92 12.26 -17.53 -19.67
N PRO A 93 12.06 -18.44 -18.70
CA PRO A 93 10.76 -18.59 -18.00
C PRO A 93 10.61 -17.84 -16.66
N ASP A 94 9.35 -17.69 -16.23
CA ASP A 94 8.88 -17.06 -14.99
C ASP A 94 8.10 -18.06 -14.09
N LEU A 95 7.49 -17.62 -12.97
CA LEU A 95 6.80 -18.51 -12.01
C LEU A 95 5.48 -19.18 -12.52
N PRO A 96 5.08 -20.36 -11.99
CA PRO A 96 3.88 -21.08 -12.42
C PRO A 96 2.55 -20.44 -11.96
N ALA A 97 1.49 -20.62 -12.76
CA ALA A 97 0.17 -20.05 -12.50
C ALA A 97 -0.65 -20.75 -11.41
N ASP A 98 -0.35 -22.02 -11.09
CA ASP A 98 -1.11 -22.84 -10.12
C ASP A 98 -0.74 -22.53 -8.66
N PHE A 99 -0.41 -21.27 -8.36
CA PHE A 99 0.13 -20.86 -7.07
C PHE A 99 -0.97 -20.45 -6.07
N PRO A 100 -0.95 -20.94 -4.83
CA PRO A 100 -1.96 -20.62 -3.82
C PRO A 100 -1.91 -19.16 -3.38
N SER A 101 -3.09 -18.53 -3.22
CA SER A 101 -3.22 -17.12 -2.82
C SER A 101 -2.99 -16.86 -1.33
N ASP A 102 -2.84 -17.90 -0.52
CA ASP A 102 -2.49 -17.85 0.91
C ASP A 102 -0.96 -17.89 1.15
N VAL A 103 -0.14 -17.98 0.10
CA VAL A 103 1.33 -17.88 0.16
C VAL A 103 1.80 -16.43 -0.08
N ASP A 104 2.26 -15.72 0.94
CA ASP A 104 2.94 -14.41 0.80
C ASP A 104 4.27 -14.54 0.03
N ARG A 105 5.05 -15.60 0.31
CA ARG A 105 6.45 -15.65 -0.14
C ARG A 105 6.98 -17.06 -0.35
N VAL A 106 7.88 -17.19 -1.33
CA VAL A 106 8.63 -18.42 -1.60
C VAL A 106 10.14 -18.17 -1.62
N LEU A 107 10.88 -18.88 -0.78
CA LEU A 107 12.34 -18.89 -0.78
C LEU A 107 12.81 -20.29 -1.22
N GLY A 108 13.06 -20.48 -2.53
CA GLY A 108 13.59 -21.75 -3.07
C GLY A 108 13.64 -21.89 -4.60
N MET A 109 12.82 -21.13 -5.36
CA MET A 109 12.60 -21.45 -6.78
C MET A 109 13.71 -21.00 -7.74
N LEU A 110 14.31 -19.82 -7.53
CA LEU A 110 15.53 -19.41 -8.24
C LEU A 110 16.74 -20.27 -7.85
N LYS A 111 17.71 -20.39 -8.76
CA LYS A 111 18.80 -21.39 -8.71
C LYS A 111 19.93 -21.12 -7.70
N LEU A 112 19.70 -20.21 -6.75
CA LEU A 112 20.63 -19.80 -5.69
C LEU A 112 19.89 -19.57 -4.37
N ARG A 113 19.13 -20.58 -3.94
CA ARG A 113 18.62 -20.78 -2.55
C ARG A 113 18.97 -22.24 -2.16
N HIS A 114 18.59 -22.73 -0.98
CA HIS A 114 19.06 -24.02 -0.43
C HIS A 114 19.17 -25.14 -1.48
N ALA A 115 20.36 -25.73 -1.61
CA ALA A 115 20.71 -26.60 -2.74
C ALA A 115 20.16 -28.03 -2.63
N ALA A 116 19.54 -28.34 -1.48
CA ALA A 116 18.89 -29.61 -1.20
C ALA A 116 17.76 -29.43 -0.17
N ASP A 117 17.04 -30.51 0.06
CA ASP A 117 15.86 -30.67 0.90
C ASP A 117 15.94 -29.84 2.20
N VAL A 118 14.94 -29.01 2.49
CA VAL A 118 14.91 -28.20 3.72
C VAL A 118 14.20 -28.99 4.82
N HIS A 119 14.81 -29.07 6.00
CA HIS A 119 14.38 -29.98 7.07
C HIS A 119 13.80 -29.27 8.29
N CYS A 120 14.21 -28.03 8.57
CA CYS A 120 13.83 -27.31 9.78
C CYS A 120 13.82 -25.79 9.57
N VAL A 121 13.00 -25.09 10.35
CA VAL A 121 12.77 -23.64 10.28
C VAL A 121 12.46 -23.07 11.67
N ALA A 122 12.89 -21.84 11.95
CA ALA A 122 12.42 -21.05 13.09
C ALA A 122 12.47 -19.55 12.76
N TYR A 123 11.56 -18.78 13.36
CA TYR A 123 11.69 -17.31 13.43
C TYR A 123 12.62 -16.91 14.56
N SER A 124 13.30 -15.77 14.39
CA SER A 124 13.91 -15.04 15.49
C SER A 124 12.82 -14.40 16.39
N PRO A 125 13.09 -14.14 17.69
CA PRO A 125 12.11 -13.58 18.61
C PRO A 125 11.56 -12.19 18.23
N ASP A 126 12.32 -11.40 17.45
CA ASP A 126 11.87 -10.10 16.92
C ASP A 126 11.04 -10.22 15.62
N GLY A 127 10.90 -11.43 15.08
CA GLY A 127 10.17 -11.72 13.84
C GLY A 127 10.83 -11.22 12.57
N ARG A 128 12.07 -10.69 12.61
CA ARG A 128 12.73 -10.06 11.45
C ARG A 128 13.61 -11.01 10.65
N LYS A 129 14.19 -12.00 11.31
CA LYS A 129 15.00 -13.07 10.70
C LYS A 129 14.26 -14.40 10.71
N LEU A 130 14.50 -15.23 9.69
CA LEU A 130 14.14 -16.65 9.64
C LEU A 130 15.42 -17.48 9.54
N ALA A 131 15.56 -18.54 10.34
CA ALA A 131 16.65 -19.51 10.19
C ALA A 131 16.11 -20.82 9.60
N THR A 132 16.85 -21.43 8.67
CA THR A 132 16.50 -22.71 8.03
C THR A 132 17.69 -23.65 7.93
N GLY A 133 17.46 -24.95 8.10
CA GLY A 133 18.48 -25.99 8.00
C GLY A 133 18.16 -26.99 6.89
N SER A 134 19.17 -27.38 6.11
CA SER A 134 19.01 -28.18 4.90
C SER A 134 19.96 -29.38 4.84
N ARG A 135 19.60 -30.31 3.96
CA ARG A 135 20.43 -31.41 3.44
C ARG A 135 21.69 -30.93 2.71
N ASP A 136 21.80 -29.65 2.36
CA ASP A 136 23.05 -29.04 1.85
C ASP A 136 24.12 -28.79 2.94
N ALA A 137 23.90 -29.30 4.15
CA ALA A 137 24.75 -29.17 5.35
C ALA A 137 24.97 -27.73 5.83
N THR A 138 24.11 -26.79 5.41
CA THR A 138 24.13 -25.40 5.90
C THR A 138 22.92 -25.03 6.74
N VAL A 139 23.13 -24.08 7.65
CA VAL A 139 22.06 -23.23 8.19
C VAL A 139 22.09 -21.91 7.42
N LYS A 140 20.94 -21.43 6.96
CA LYS A 140 20.80 -20.10 6.36
C LYS A 140 19.93 -19.23 7.25
N VAL A 141 20.31 -17.97 7.37
CA VAL A 141 19.52 -16.92 8.02
C VAL A 141 19.08 -15.95 6.95
N TRP A 142 17.77 -15.74 6.84
CA TRP A 142 17.11 -14.88 5.86
C TRP A 142 16.61 -13.62 6.55
N ASP A 143 16.71 -12.49 5.86
CA ASP A 143 15.97 -11.28 6.20
C ASP A 143 14.55 -11.41 5.63
N LEU A 144 13.54 -11.40 6.50
CA LEU A 144 12.16 -11.65 6.09
C LEU A 144 11.61 -10.50 5.22
N ALA A 145 12.01 -9.26 5.51
CA ALA A 145 11.56 -8.08 4.80
C ALA A 145 11.99 -8.08 3.33
N THR A 146 13.29 -8.20 3.05
CA THR A 146 13.86 -8.23 1.69
C THR A 146 13.76 -9.61 1.01
N GLY A 147 13.58 -10.68 1.78
CA GLY A 147 13.72 -12.06 1.27
C GLY A 147 15.15 -12.43 0.85
N ARG A 148 16.17 -11.67 1.28
CA ARG A 148 17.59 -11.95 1.01
C ARG A 148 18.16 -12.91 2.06
N GLU A 149 19.18 -13.65 1.66
CA GLU A 149 20.04 -14.37 2.60
C GLU A 149 20.95 -13.35 3.30
N LEU A 150 20.96 -13.35 4.64
CA LEU A 150 21.87 -12.55 5.45
C LEU A 150 23.18 -13.30 5.72
N LEU A 151 23.08 -14.55 6.13
CA LEU A 151 24.20 -15.38 6.57
C LEU A 151 23.99 -16.83 6.14
N THR A 152 25.04 -17.51 5.69
CA THR A 152 25.12 -18.97 5.63
C THR A 152 26.14 -19.45 6.66
N PHE A 153 25.71 -20.23 7.64
CA PHE A 153 26.61 -20.93 8.56
C PHE A 153 27.07 -22.23 7.90
N ARG A 154 28.38 -22.46 7.87
CA ARG A 154 29.03 -23.64 7.28
C ARG A 154 29.92 -24.30 8.34
N GLY A 155 29.72 -25.58 8.60
CA GLY A 155 30.51 -26.32 9.60
C GLY A 155 29.95 -27.70 9.94
N HIS A 156 28.64 -27.92 9.74
CA HIS A 156 28.11 -29.28 9.66
C HIS A 156 28.65 -30.02 8.42
N LYS A 157 28.77 -31.34 8.52
CA LYS A 157 29.29 -32.22 7.45
C LYS A 157 28.22 -33.05 6.74
N ASP A 158 27.00 -33.03 7.25
CA ASP A 158 25.81 -33.69 6.72
C ASP A 158 24.57 -32.83 7.10
N THR A 159 23.44 -33.13 6.46
CA THR A 159 22.07 -32.69 6.72
C THR A 159 21.84 -32.04 8.08
N VAL A 160 21.53 -30.74 8.09
CA VAL A 160 21.00 -30.06 9.28
C VAL A 160 19.54 -30.47 9.46
N ARG A 161 19.23 -31.10 10.59
CA ARG A 161 17.94 -31.76 10.85
C ARG A 161 17.03 -30.98 11.78
N ALA A 162 17.61 -30.18 12.66
CA ALA A 162 16.87 -29.35 13.62
C ALA A 162 17.60 -28.03 13.85
N LEU A 163 16.85 -26.99 14.22
CA LEU A 163 17.40 -25.71 14.66
C LEU A 163 16.45 -24.99 15.62
N ALA A 164 16.98 -24.07 16.43
CA ALA A 164 16.22 -23.12 17.24
C ALA A 164 16.99 -21.80 17.42
N PHE A 165 16.28 -20.72 17.73
CA PHE A 165 16.86 -19.47 18.28
C PHE A 165 16.79 -19.49 19.81
N ASN A 166 17.68 -18.73 20.47
CA ASN A 166 17.50 -18.37 21.88
C ASN A 166 16.54 -17.17 22.03
N ASN A 167 16.15 -16.86 23.27
CA ASN A 167 15.07 -15.89 23.56
C ASN A 167 15.36 -14.42 23.21
N ASP A 168 16.63 -14.03 23.00
CA ASP A 168 17.01 -12.70 22.50
C ASP A 168 17.41 -12.68 21.00
N GLY A 169 17.42 -13.85 20.36
CA GLY A 169 17.79 -14.01 18.95
C GLY A 169 19.28 -13.85 18.64
N SER A 170 20.15 -13.64 19.64
CA SER A 170 21.61 -13.51 19.44
C SER A 170 22.30 -14.83 19.07
N LEU A 171 21.68 -15.98 19.41
CA LEU A 171 22.19 -17.31 19.13
C LEU A 171 21.20 -18.14 18.29
N VAL A 172 21.75 -18.95 17.40
CA VAL A 172 21.07 -20.12 16.80
C VAL A 172 21.78 -21.38 17.25
N VAL A 173 21.03 -22.44 17.53
CA VAL A 173 21.56 -23.79 17.68
C VAL A 173 21.06 -24.68 16.55
N SER A 174 21.87 -25.61 16.07
CA SER A 174 21.50 -26.60 15.05
C SER A 174 21.96 -28.00 15.41
N GLY A 175 21.13 -29.00 15.09
CA GLY A 175 21.46 -30.43 15.21
C GLY A 175 21.66 -31.05 13.82
N GLY A 176 22.79 -31.76 13.65
CA GLY A 176 23.18 -32.35 12.36
C GLY A 176 23.11 -33.87 12.30
N ALA A 177 23.03 -34.39 11.07
CA ALA A 177 23.22 -35.80 10.77
C ALA A 177 24.69 -36.28 10.95
N ASP A 178 25.62 -35.34 11.11
CA ASP A 178 27.02 -35.56 11.50
C ASP A 178 27.23 -35.80 13.00
N ASN A 179 26.14 -36.07 13.74
CA ASN A 179 26.07 -36.34 15.18
C ASN A 179 26.43 -35.13 16.08
N LEU A 180 26.56 -33.92 15.53
CA LEU A 180 26.93 -32.72 16.27
C LEU A 180 25.72 -31.84 16.59
N VAL A 181 25.80 -31.14 17.72
CA VAL A 181 25.01 -29.93 17.97
C VAL A 181 25.95 -28.73 17.89
N LYS A 182 25.61 -27.70 17.11
CA LYS A 182 26.46 -26.51 16.91
C LYS A 182 25.72 -25.24 17.31
N VAL A 183 26.43 -24.33 17.97
CA VAL A 183 25.89 -23.03 18.43
C VAL A 183 26.57 -21.92 17.64
N TRP A 184 25.78 -20.97 17.12
CA TRP A 184 26.20 -19.94 16.18
C TRP A 184 25.80 -18.54 16.65
N GLU A 185 26.65 -17.55 16.43
CA GLU A 185 26.36 -16.14 16.69
C GLU A 185 25.56 -15.52 15.51
N THR A 186 24.37 -14.97 15.74
CA THR A 186 23.49 -14.48 14.65
C THR A 186 23.82 -13.06 14.15
N SER A 187 24.85 -12.43 14.74
CA SER A 187 25.43 -11.14 14.35
C SER A 187 26.60 -11.31 13.38
N THR A 188 27.48 -12.30 13.61
CA THR A 188 28.71 -12.53 12.82
C THR A 188 28.68 -13.81 11.98
N GLY A 189 27.80 -14.75 12.29
CA GLY A 189 27.75 -16.08 11.67
C GLY A 189 28.85 -17.04 12.10
N LYS A 190 29.61 -16.72 13.15
CA LYS A 190 30.65 -17.60 13.71
C LYS A 190 30.05 -18.77 14.48
N GLU A 191 30.71 -19.93 14.37
CA GLU A 191 30.52 -21.04 15.29
C GLU A 191 31.14 -20.68 16.65
N ILE A 192 30.36 -20.82 17.74
CA ILE A 192 30.80 -20.57 19.12
C ILE A 192 31.14 -21.89 19.81
N GLN A 193 30.34 -22.94 19.57
CA GLN A 193 30.54 -24.27 20.15
C GLN A 193 30.18 -25.38 19.15
N SER A 194 30.91 -26.50 19.27
CA SER A 194 30.59 -27.77 18.61
C SER A 194 30.50 -28.87 19.66
N LEU A 195 29.27 -29.19 20.06
CA LEU A 195 28.96 -30.14 21.11
C LEU A 195 28.92 -31.56 20.52
N ALA A 196 29.78 -32.44 21.02
CA ALA A 196 29.97 -33.79 20.52
C ALA A 196 29.70 -34.83 21.61
N GLY A 197 28.87 -35.83 21.30
CA GLY A 197 28.57 -36.93 22.23
C GLY A 197 27.48 -37.89 21.74
N HIS A 198 26.52 -37.40 20.94
CA HIS A 198 25.59 -38.27 20.21
C HIS A 198 26.34 -39.26 19.32
N LYS A 199 25.84 -40.50 19.25
CA LYS A 199 26.46 -41.60 18.47
C LYS A 199 25.83 -41.78 17.07
N ALA A 200 24.73 -41.08 16.81
CA ALA A 200 24.00 -41.05 15.55
C ALA A 200 23.31 -39.68 15.38
N ARG A 201 22.73 -39.43 14.20
CA ARG A 201 22.11 -38.15 13.81
C ARG A 201 21.30 -37.49 14.93
N VAL A 202 21.52 -36.20 15.14
CA VAL A 202 20.63 -35.37 15.97
C VAL A 202 19.34 -35.13 15.17
N LEU A 203 18.20 -35.25 15.83
CA LEU A 203 16.87 -35.15 15.22
C LEU A 203 16.08 -33.93 15.66
N CYS A 204 16.29 -33.47 16.90
CA CYS A 204 15.65 -32.28 17.44
C CYS A 204 16.57 -31.56 18.42
N VAL A 205 16.44 -30.24 18.53
CA VAL A 205 17.17 -29.37 19.49
C VAL A 205 16.22 -28.30 20.03
N ALA A 206 16.36 -27.95 21.31
CA ALA A 206 15.57 -26.92 21.97
C ALA A 206 16.44 -26.12 22.94
N PHE A 207 16.36 -24.79 22.92
CA PHE A 207 16.95 -23.94 23.96
C PHE A 207 16.13 -24.02 25.25
N HIS A 208 16.81 -24.04 26.39
CA HIS A 208 16.18 -23.69 27.67
C HIS A 208 15.84 -22.18 27.66
N PRO A 209 14.70 -21.73 28.25
CA PRO A 209 14.27 -20.33 28.17
C PRO A 209 15.29 -19.28 28.66
N GLU A 210 16.15 -19.63 29.64
CA GLU A 210 17.27 -18.77 30.07
C GLU A 210 18.40 -18.59 29.02
N GLY A 211 18.37 -19.31 27.89
CA GLY A 211 19.37 -19.21 26.82
C GLY A 211 20.75 -19.81 27.12
N LYS A 212 21.00 -20.30 28.35
CA LYS A 212 22.31 -20.87 28.78
C LYS A 212 22.51 -22.35 28.44
N GLN A 213 21.42 -23.07 28.18
CA GLN A 213 21.42 -24.52 27.98
C GLN A 213 20.64 -24.92 26.73
N VAL A 214 20.99 -26.07 26.16
CA VAL A 214 20.28 -26.70 25.04
C VAL A 214 19.96 -28.15 25.43
N ALA A 215 18.76 -28.62 25.08
CA ALA A 215 18.46 -30.04 24.99
C ALA A 215 18.53 -30.51 23.52
N SER A 216 18.98 -31.74 23.30
CA SER A 216 18.97 -32.40 21.99
C SER A 216 18.45 -33.83 22.10
N ALA A 217 17.82 -34.31 21.03
CA ALA A 217 17.35 -35.69 20.87
C ALA A 217 17.99 -36.31 19.63
N GLY A 218 18.36 -37.60 19.71
CA GLY A 218 19.10 -38.28 18.66
C GLY A 218 18.61 -39.68 18.32
N ALA A 219 19.04 -40.15 17.15
CA ALA A 219 18.85 -41.54 16.71
C ALA A 219 19.82 -42.54 17.38
N ASP A 220 20.54 -42.11 18.42
CA ASP A 220 21.25 -42.98 19.37
C ASP A 220 20.41 -43.27 20.63
N ASN A 221 19.09 -43.06 20.52
CA ASN A 221 18.07 -43.28 21.54
C ASN A 221 18.26 -42.41 22.80
N SER A 222 19.07 -41.34 22.72
CA SER A 222 19.37 -40.45 23.84
C SER A 222 18.69 -39.08 23.71
N VAL A 223 18.31 -38.54 24.86
CA VAL A 223 18.16 -37.10 25.10
C VAL A 223 19.46 -36.63 25.77
N ARG A 224 19.92 -35.42 25.48
CA ARG A 224 21.11 -34.83 26.12
C ARG A 224 20.87 -33.37 26.44
N ILE A 225 21.37 -32.90 27.56
CA ILE A 225 21.31 -31.50 28.00
C ILE A 225 22.74 -30.98 28.08
N TRP A 226 22.98 -29.80 27.51
CA TRP A 226 24.30 -29.20 27.33
C TRP A 226 24.36 -27.80 27.94
N ASP A 227 25.49 -27.45 28.54
CA ASP A 227 25.84 -26.08 28.90
C ASP A 227 26.57 -25.37 27.74
N ILE A 228 26.06 -24.22 27.32
CA ILE A 228 26.59 -23.51 26.15
C ILE A 228 27.89 -22.77 26.46
N GLY A 229 28.04 -22.25 27.68
CA GLY A 229 29.23 -21.48 28.07
C GLY A 229 30.50 -22.33 28.15
N THR A 230 30.38 -23.57 28.61
CA THR A 230 31.48 -24.52 28.80
C THR A 230 31.56 -25.61 27.73
N GLY A 231 30.50 -25.79 26.92
CA GLY A 231 30.41 -26.82 25.88
C GLY A 231 30.23 -28.25 26.40
N LYS A 232 29.88 -28.42 27.69
CA LYS A 232 29.81 -29.73 28.35
C LYS A 232 28.41 -30.35 28.32
N GLU A 233 28.36 -31.68 28.21
CA GLU A 233 27.17 -32.47 28.55
C GLU A 233 26.91 -32.35 30.07
N LEU A 234 25.72 -31.91 30.46
CA LEU A 234 25.25 -31.85 31.85
C LEU A 234 24.50 -33.13 32.22
N PHE A 235 23.63 -33.60 31.33
CA PHE A 235 22.78 -34.77 31.56
C PHE A 235 22.58 -35.58 30.27
N ASN A 236 22.44 -36.89 30.44
CA ASN A 236 22.10 -37.86 29.40
C ASN A 236 21.08 -38.84 30.01
N PRO A 237 19.77 -38.49 30.02
CA PRO A 237 18.78 -39.17 30.84
C PRO A 237 18.46 -40.57 30.28
N PRO A 238 18.69 -41.66 31.02
CA PRO A 238 18.34 -43.00 30.56
C PRO A 238 16.83 -43.21 30.58
N GLY A 239 16.27 -43.82 29.53
CA GLY A 239 14.86 -44.24 29.53
C GLY A 239 14.26 -44.54 28.17
N HIS A 240 14.71 -43.86 27.10
CA HIS A 240 14.31 -44.23 25.74
C HIS A 240 15.14 -45.42 25.25
N ASN A 241 14.46 -46.43 24.72
CA ASN A 241 15.06 -47.62 24.10
C ASN A 241 15.05 -47.52 22.56
N GLU A 242 14.49 -46.44 22.03
CA GLU A 242 14.14 -46.24 20.61
C GLU A 242 14.50 -44.81 20.18
N VAL A 243 14.51 -44.59 18.87
CA VAL A 243 14.93 -43.32 18.25
C VAL A 243 14.09 -42.15 18.78
N VAL A 244 14.72 -41.19 19.45
CA VAL A 244 14.04 -40.00 19.99
C VAL A 244 13.97 -38.94 18.90
N ASN A 245 12.78 -38.73 18.35
CA ASN A 245 12.58 -37.84 17.20
C ASN A 245 12.45 -36.37 17.60
N SER A 246 11.91 -36.07 18.79
CA SER A 246 11.54 -34.72 19.20
C SER A 246 11.80 -34.44 20.68
N VAL A 247 12.16 -33.19 20.99
CA VAL A 247 12.38 -32.68 22.34
C VAL A 247 11.94 -31.22 22.45
N ALA A 248 11.30 -30.83 23.55
CA ALA A 248 10.84 -29.46 23.79
C ALA A 248 10.89 -29.10 25.28
N TYR A 249 11.36 -27.89 25.63
CA TYR A 249 11.16 -27.32 26.97
C TYR A 249 9.77 -26.70 27.09
N ASN A 250 9.23 -26.63 28.31
CA ASN A 250 8.09 -25.77 28.61
C ASN A 250 8.54 -24.29 28.77
N PRO A 251 7.61 -23.31 28.73
CA PRO A 251 7.97 -21.88 28.69
C PRO A 251 8.71 -21.35 29.93
N ASP A 252 8.51 -21.95 31.11
CA ASP A 252 9.25 -21.59 32.34
C ASP A 252 10.56 -22.37 32.53
N GLY A 253 10.84 -23.36 31.66
CA GLY A 253 12.06 -24.16 31.67
C GLY A 253 12.10 -25.29 32.70
N SER A 254 11.13 -25.42 33.62
CA SER A 254 11.15 -26.44 34.67
C SER A 254 10.95 -27.88 34.14
N LEU A 255 10.29 -28.03 32.99
CA LEU A 255 10.00 -29.31 32.36
C LEU A 255 10.60 -29.43 30.96
N LEU A 256 11.10 -30.63 30.67
CA LEU A 256 11.54 -31.07 29.35
C LEU A 256 10.64 -32.22 28.90
N ALA A 257 10.18 -32.24 27.65
CA ALA A 257 9.45 -33.36 27.07
C ALA A 257 10.24 -33.98 25.92
N SER A 258 10.14 -35.30 25.74
CA SER A 258 10.75 -36.03 24.62
C SER A 258 9.84 -37.15 24.11
N GLY A 259 9.90 -37.45 22.81
CA GLY A 259 9.04 -38.43 22.14
C GLY A 259 9.81 -39.32 21.16
N ASP A 260 9.51 -40.62 21.16
CA ASP A 260 10.22 -41.63 20.34
C ASP A 260 9.39 -42.33 19.26
N ALA A 261 10.11 -43.07 18.41
CA ALA A 261 9.61 -43.83 17.28
C ALA A 261 8.76 -45.08 17.65
N GLN A 262 8.37 -45.26 18.93
CA GLN A 262 7.38 -46.26 19.35
C GLN A 262 6.19 -45.64 20.11
N GLY A 263 6.06 -44.31 20.11
CA GLY A 263 4.89 -43.61 20.65
C GLY A 263 4.97 -43.33 22.16
N MET A 264 6.15 -43.41 22.76
CA MET A 264 6.37 -43.09 24.17
C MET A 264 6.78 -41.63 24.34
N VAL A 265 5.97 -40.86 25.07
CA VAL A 265 6.34 -39.54 25.60
C VAL A 265 6.97 -39.71 26.98
N ARG A 266 8.05 -38.96 27.26
CA ARG A 266 8.56 -38.74 28.62
C ARG A 266 8.60 -37.27 28.95
N ILE A 267 8.31 -36.95 30.20
CA ILE A 267 8.40 -35.61 30.78
C ILE A 267 9.39 -35.68 31.94
N TRP A 268 10.41 -34.84 31.89
CA TRP A 268 11.55 -34.81 32.79
C TRP A 268 11.60 -33.48 33.53
N ALA A 269 12.08 -33.49 34.78
CA ALA A 269 12.42 -32.26 35.49
C ALA A 269 13.76 -31.74 34.95
N ALA A 270 13.74 -30.58 34.28
CA ALA A 270 14.88 -30.05 33.53
C ALA A 270 16.17 -29.91 34.36
N SER A 271 16.03 -29.49 35.62
CA SER A 271 17.12 -29.25 36.55
C SER A 271 17.79 -30.52 37.11
N THR A 272 17.19 -31.70 36.94
CA THR A 272 17.67 -32.96 37.56
C THR A 272 17.69 -34.16 36.62
N ALA A 273 17.15 -34.02 35.39
CA ALA A 273 16.97 -35.12 34.44
C ALA A 273 16.14 -36.31 34.96
N ALA A 274 15.38 -36.15 36.05
CA ALA A 274 14.50 -37.20 36.58
C ALA A 274 13.18 -37.29 35.79
N ILE A 275 12.70 -38.49 35.49
CA ILE A 275 11.38 -38.72 34.88
C ILE A 275 10.29 -38.31 35.88
N VAL A 276 9.48 -37.33 35.50
CA VAL A 276 8.29 -36.88 36.25
C VAL A 276 7.05 -37.64 35.79
N ARG A 277 6.90 -37.88 34.47
CA ARG A 277 5.83 -38.65 33.84
C ARG A 277 6.34 -39.40 32.61
N GLN A 278 5.64 -40.48 32.24
CA GLN A 278 5.76 -41.11 30.93
C GLN A 278 4.39 -41.60 30.46
N LEU A 279 4.12 -41.54 29.16
CA LEU A 279 2.83 -41.86 28.54
C LEU A 279 3.05 -42.57 27.21
N GLN A 280 2.45 -43.75 27.03
CA GLN A 280 2.34 -44.42 25.74
C GLN A 280 1.09 -43.88 25.03
N MET A 281 1.26 -43.09 23.97
CA MET A 281 0.14 -42.37 23.33
C MET A 281 -0.93 -43.30 22.74
N ASN A 282 -0.48 -44.35 22.05
CA ASN A 282 -1.33 -45.46 21.62
C ASN A 282 -0.67 -46.80 21.99
N PRO A 283 -1.17 -47.52 23.01
CA PRO A 283 -0.65 -48.83 23.40
C PRO A 283 -0.90 -49.95 22.37
N MET A 284 -1.84 -49.76 21.44
CA MET A 284 -2.25 -50.78 20.46
C MET A 284 -1.45 -50.70 19.15
N SER A 285 -1.10 -49.49 18.69
CA SER A 285 -0.39 -49.29 17.42
C SER A 285 1.13 -49.21 17.55
N ARG A 286 1.63 -48.65 18.67
CA ARG A 286 3.03 -48.19 18.84
C ARG A 286 3.53 -47.25 17.72
N ALA A 287 2.63 -46.53 17.08
CA ALA A 287 2.96 -45.56 16.04
C ALA A 287 3.91 -44.47 16.61
N GLY A 288 4.99 -44.16 15.88
CA GLY A 288 6.03 -43.26 16.35
C GLY A 288 5.60 -41.80 16.44
N ILE A 289 6.11 -41.08 17.43
CA ILE A 289 5.99 -39.61 17.53
C ILE A 289 7.03 -38.99 16.60
N ASN A 290 6.63 -38.08 15.71
CA ASN A 290 7.57 -37.30 14.89
C ASN A 290 7.91 -35.96 15.56
N CYS A 291 6.93 -35.33 16.22
CA CYS A 291 7.06 -33.98 16.76
C CYS A 291 6.19 -33.79 18.03
N LEU A 292 6.70 -33.02 18.99
CA LEU A 292 5.94 -32.53 20.13
C LEU A 292 6.35 -31.11 20.55
N ALA A 293 5.40 -30.35 21.10
CA ALA A 293 5.58 -28.95 21.47
C ALA A 293 4.65 -28.54 22.62
N PHE A 294 5.18 -27.85 23.63
CA PHE A 294 4.39 -27.21 24.67
C PHE A 294 3.65 -25.98 24.13
N SER A 295 2.44 -25.74 24.63
CA SER A 295 1.72 -24.47 24.45
C SER A 295 2.48 -23.30 25.09
N PRO A 296 2.38 -22.06 24.59
CA PRO A 296 3.07 -20.88 25.14
C PRO A 296 2.77 -20.54 26.61
N ASN A 297 1.68 -21.07 27.18
CA ASN A 297 1.31 -20.90 28.58
C ASN A 297 1.74 -22.09 29.49
N GLY A 298 2.40 -23.11 28.92
CA GLY A 298 2.91 -24.30 29.62
C GLY A 298 1.88 -25.34 30.05
N LYS A 299 0.57 -25.10 29.91
CA LYS A 299 -0.50 -25.96 30.45
C LYS A 299 -0.84 -27.16 29.58
N SER A 300 -0.46 -27.14 28.30
CA SER A 300 -0.72 -28.20 27.34
C SER A 300 0.55 -28.63 26.63
N LEU A 301 0.68 -29.92 26.35
CA LEU A 301 1.68 -30.51 25.48
C LEU A 301 0.95 -31.16 24.29
N ALA A 302 1.30 -30.73 23.07
CA ALA A 302 0.83 -31.36 21.84
C ALA A 302 1.86 -32.36 21.32
N ALA A 303 1.41 -33.50 20.80
CA ALA A 303 2.25 -34.50 20.15
C ALA A 303 1.56 -35.10 18.92
N ALA A 304 2.33 -35.34 17.85
CA ALA A 304 1.85 -35.88 16.58
C ALA A 304 2.94 -36.72 15.88
N GLY A 305 2.54 -37.61 14.96
CA GLY A 305 3.50 -38.56 14.40
C GLY A 305 3.00 -39.42 13.25
N GLU A 306 3.21 -40.73 13.35
CA GLU A 306 2.79 -41.72 12.36
C GLU A 306 1.27 -41.95 12.38
N GLU A 307 0.59 -41.67 13.49
CA GLU A 307 -0.86 -41.51 13.50
C GLU A 307 -1.24 -40.15 12.90
N ASN A 308 -2.30 -40.13 12.08
CA ASN A 308 -2.85 -38.92 11.45
C ASN A 308 -3.62 -38.02 12.46
N LEU A 309 -3.22 -38.07 13.73
CA LEU A 309 -3.85 -37.46 14.89
C LEU A 309 -2.87 -36.54 15.59
N ILE A 310 -3.39 -35.47 16.17
CA ILE A 310 -2.67 -34.66 17.14
C ILE A 310 -3.34 -34.85 18.49
N HIS A 311 -2.55 -35.24 19.49
CA HIS A 311 -3.02 -35.39 20.86
C HIS A 311 -2.53 -34.19 21.66
N ILE A 312 -3.44 -33.57 22.42
CA ILE A 312 -3.14 -32.46 23.32
C ILE A 312 -3.48 -32.93 24.73
N PHE A 313 -2.52 -32.89 25.64
CA PHE A 313 -2.67 -33.39 27.00
C PHE A 313 -2.02 -32.45 28.04
N ASP A 314 -2.50 -32.52 29.27
CA ASP A 314 -1.92 -31.84 30.42
C ASP A 314 -0.59 -32.53 30.80
N PRO A 315 0.56 -31.83 30.80
CA PRO A 315 1.86 -32.42 31.11
C PRO A 315 2.05 -32.80 32.59
N ALA A 316 1.28 -32.24 33.52
CA ALA A 316 1.37 -32.53 34.94
C ALA A 316 0.57 -33.78 35.34
N THR A 317 -0.61 -33.98 34.73
CA THR A 317 -1.51 -35.12 35.02
C THR A 317 -1.46 -36.23 33.97
N THR A 318 -0.90 -35.99 32.79
CA THR A 318 -0.98 -36.85 31.58
C THR A 318 -2.40 -37.13 31.08
N VAL A 319 -3.39 -36.34 31.52
CA VAL A 319 -4.78 -36.43 31.03
C VAL A 319 -4.87 -35.82 29.64
N GLU A 320 -5.43 -36.57 28.69
CA GLU A 320 -5.73 -36.11 27.35
C GLU A 320 -6.88 -35.09 27.36
N LEU A 321 -6.59 -33.88 26.86
CA LEU A 321 -7.51 -32.75 26.81
C LEU A 321 -8.25 -32.68 25.46
N LYS A 322 -7.57 -33.04 24.36
CA LYS A 322 -8.10 -32.96 23.00
C LYS A 322 -7.44 -33.97 22.07
N ARG A 323 -8.20 -34.43 21.08
CA ARG A 323 -7.68 -35.05 19.84
C ARG A 323 -8.12 -34.20 18.65
N LEU A 324 -7.20 -33.97 17.72
CA LEU A 324 -7.47 -33.30 16.45
C LEU A 324 -7.26 -34.32 15.33
N GLN A 325 -8.24 -34.45 14.42
CA GLN A 325 -8.26 -35.46 13.37
C GLN A 325 -8.66 -34.82 12.03
N GLY A 326 -7.95 -35.19 10.96
CA GLY A 326 -8.27 -34.75 9.60
C GLY A 326 -7.09 -34.61 8.64
N HIS A 327 -5.88 -35.03 9.04
CA HIS A 327 -4.80 -35.33 8.10
C HIS A 327 -5.04 -36.70 7.42
N ALA A 328 -4.62 -36.83 6.17
CA ALA A 328 -4.76 -38.04 5.36
C ALA A 328 -3.58 -39.02 5.55
N ALA A 329 -2.44 -38.53 6.03
CA ALA A 329 -1.22 -39.28 6.33
C ALA A 329 -0.53 -38.76 7.61
N SER A 330 0.61 -39.35 7.93
CA SER A 330 1.47 -38.98 9.06
C SER A 330 1.77 -37.47 9.12
N ILE A 331 1.83 -36.94 10.34
CA ILE A 331 2.14 -35.53 10.63
C ILE A 331 3.63 -35.42 10.94
N ALA A 332 4.35 -34.57 10.20
CA ALA A 332 5.80 -34.44 10.32
C ALA A 332 6.25 -33.24 11.17
N ALA A 333 5.43 -32.20 11.30
CA ALA A 333 5.72 -31.02 12.13
C ALA A 333 4.44 -30.45 12.76
N ILE A 334 4.58 -29.82 13.93
CA ILE A 334 3.54 -29.00 14.57
C ILE A 334 4.15 -27.71 15.12
N ALA A 335 3.36 -26.63 15.20
CA ALA A 335 3.74 -25.37 15.83
C ALA A 335 2.52 -24.69 16.47
N TRP A 336 2.64 -24.16 17.68
CA TRP A 336 1.59 -23.38 18.35
C TRP A 336 1.62 -21.91 17.89
N SER A 337 0.46 -21.24 17.84
CA SER A 337 0.42 -19.77 17.75
C SER A 337 0.99 -19.13 19.03
N PRO A 338 1.54 -17.90 18.97
CA PRO A 338 2.11 -17.23 20.15
C PRO A 338 1.12 -17.02 21.32
N ASP A 339 -0.18 -16.94 21.03
CA ASP A 339 -1.24 -16.82 22.04
C ASP A 339 -1.76 -18.17 22.55
N GLY A 340 -1.31 -19.28 21.96
CA GLY A 340 -1.68 -20.64 22.34
C GLY A 340 -3.08 -21.10 21.93
N LYS A 341 -3.86 -20.29 21.18
CA LYS A 341 -5.21 -20.68 20.76
C LYS A 341 -5.24 -21.58 19.53
N LEU A 342 -4.20 -21.52 18.70
CA LEU A 342 -4.13 -22.24 17.44
C LEU A 342 -2.95 -23.21 17.44
N LEU A 343 -3.14 -24.31 16.71
CA LEU A 343 -2.09 -25.27 16.41
C LEU A 343 -2.01 -25.41 14.88
N ALA A 344 -0.82 -25.27 14.31
CA ALA A 344 -0.54 -25.63 12.93
C ALA A 344 0.11 -27.01 12.87
N SER A 345 -0.23 -27.82 11.86
CA SER A 345 0.33 -29.15 11.63
C SER A 345 0.62 -29.42 10.15
N GLY A 346 1.75 -30.05 9.86
CA GLY A 346 2.26 -30.29 8.51
C GLY A 346 2.19 -31.76 8.12
N GLY A 347 1.52 -32.06 7.00
CA GLY A 347 1.40 -33.40 6.44
C GLY A 347 2.70 -33.93 5.83
N LYS A 348 2.86 -35.26 5.87
CA LYS A 348 3.97 -36.01 5.30
C LYS A 348 3.51 -36.80 4.06
N ASP A 349 4.31 -36.74 3.01
CA ASP A 349 4.17 -37.60 1.83
C ASP A 349 4.68 -39.02 2.17
N THR A 350 3.91 -40.05 1.82
CA THR A 350 4.17 -41.45 2.22
C THR A 350 4.40 -42.34 1.01
N ASP A 351 5.59 -42.94 0.94
CA ASP A 351 6.17 -43.53 -0.28
C ASP A 351 5.51 -44.84 -0.79
N ARG A 352 4.41 -45.30 -0.15
CA ARG A 352 3.52 -46.36 -0.65
C ARG A 352 2.12 -46.31 -0.03
N ALA A 353 1.12 -46.67 -0.84
CA ALA A 353 -0.21 -47.20 -0.48
C ALA A 353 -1.21 -46.33 0.31
N LEU A 354 -0.80 -45.22 0.95
CA LEU A 354 -1.71 -44.26 1.60
C LEU A 354 -1.83 -42.95 0.80
N PRO A 355 -2.98 -42.23 0.89
CA PRO A 355 -3.14 -40.92 0.25
C PRO A 355 -2.19 -39.91 0.89
N SER A 356 -1.29 -39.33 0.10
CA SER A 356 -0.27 -38.43 0.62
C SER A 356 -0.84 -37.10 1.09
N ASP A 357 -0.45 -36.69 2.29
CA ASP A 357 -0.83 -35.39 2.85
C ASP A 357 0.35 -34.41 2.70
N ARG A 358 0.15 -33.36 1.92
CA ARG A 358 1.11 -32.27 1.70
C ARG A 358 0.58 -30.94 2.22
N ALA A 359 -0.53 -30.98 2.95
CA ALA A 359 -1.22 -29.81 3.44
C ALA A 359 -0.64 -29.34 4.77
N ILE A 360 -0.85 -28.06 5.05
CA ILE A 360 -0.72 -27.52 6.40
C ILE A 360 -2.15 -27.31 6.93
N LYS A 361 -2.42 -27.75 8.15
CA LYS A 361 -3.73 -27.60 8.78
C LYS A 361 -3.64 -26.70 10.00
N LEU A 362 -4.61 -25.80 10.14
CA LEU A 362 -4.72 -24.86 11.24
C LEU A 362 -5.95 -25.23 12.06
N TRP A 363 -5.75 -25.52 13.34
CA TRP A 363 -6.78 -25.97 14.27
C TRP A 363 -6.99 -24.92 15.35
N ASP A 364 -8.25 -24.67 15.70
CA ASP A 364 -8.58 -24.00 16.96
C ASP A 364 -8.54 -25.03 18.08
N VAL A 365 -7.81 -24.73 19.15
CA VAL A 365 -7.46 -25.71 20.18
C VAL A 365 -8.62 -25.96 21.16
N ASP A 366 -9.39 -24.91 21.47
CA ASP A 366 -10.50 -24.98 22.43
C ASP A 366 -11.69 -25.74 21.84
N SER A 367 -12.13 -25.40 20.62
CA SER A 367 -13.17 -26.11 19.88
C SER A 367 -12.69 -27.46 19.35
N GLY A 368 -11.44 -27.55 18.89
CA GLY A 368 -10.88 -28.67 18.14
C GLY A 368 -11.17 -28.63 16.64
N GLU A 369 -11.77 -27.56 16.13
CA GLU A 369 -12.20 -27.45 14.74
C GLU A 369 -11.06 -27.04 13.80
N LEU A 370 -11.08 -27.60 12.59
CA LEU A 370 -10.17 -27.28 11.50
C LEU A 370 -10.55 -25.92 10.88
N GLN A 371 -9.83 -24.86 11.27
CA GLN A 371 -10.04 -23.48 10.81
C GLN A 371 -9.56 -23.25 9.38
N ARG A 372 -8.41 -23.85 8.99
CA ARG A 372 -7.84 -23.68 7.65
C ARG A 372 -7.08 -24.92 7.19
N THR A 373 -7.04 -25.14 5.88
CA THR A 373 -6.10 -26.06 5.23
C THR A 373 -5.38 -25.28 4.13
N PHE A 374 -4.08 -25.03 4.33
CA PHE A 374 -3.21 -24.46 3.30
C PHE A 374 -2.71 -25.59 2.40
N LEU A 375 -2.71 -25.37 1.09
CA LEU A 375 -2.24 -26.31 0.07
C LEU A 375 -1.17 -25.61 -0.77
N GLY A 376 -0.15 -26.32 -1.26
CA GLY A 376 0.81 -25.72 -2.19
C GLY A 376 2.21 -26.31 -2.22
N HIS A 377 2.64 -27.01 -1.17
CA HIS A 377 3.83 -27.84 -1.24
C HIS A 377 3.57 -29.09 -2.08
N THR A 378 4.51 -29.46 -2.94
CA THR A 378 4.46 -30.65 -3.81
C THR A 378 5.03 -31.90 -3.14
N GLN A 379 5.60 -31.77 -1.94
CA GLN A 379 6.18 -32.85 -1.11
C GLN A 379 5.90 -32.58 0.37
N SER A 380 6.31 -33.51 1.26
CA SER A 380 6.17 -33.42 2.73
C SER A 380 6.48 -32.04 3.31
N VAL A 381 5.66 -31.57 4.26
CA VAL A 381 5.96 -30.39 5.08
C VAL A 381 6.83 -30.84 6.26
N THR A 382 8.06 -30.37 6.32
CA THR A 382 9.13 -30.92 7.18
C THR A 382 9.35 -30.12 8.46
N GLY A 383 8.93 -28.86 8.48
CA GLY A 383 9.02 -27.97 9.62
C GLY A 383 8.00 -26.85 9.49
N LEU A 384 7.52 -26.37 10.65
CA LEU A 384 6.59 -25.26 10.80
C LEU A 384 7.08 -24.34 11.92
N ALA A 385 6.89 -23.03 11.76
CA ALA A 385 7.09 -22.06 12.81
C ALA A 385 6.14 -20.87 12.61
N PHE A 386 5.42 -20.45 13.65
CA PHE A 386 4.69 -19.18 13.61
C PHE A 386 5.66 -18.00 13.75
N ALA A 387 5.33 -16.88 13.10
CA ALA A 387 5.93 -15.59 13.42
C ALA A 387 5.52 -15.17 14.85
N PRO A 388 6.37 -14.43 15.61
CA PRO A 388 6.02 -13.93 16.94
C PRO A 388 4.76 -13.04 17.00
N SER A 389 4.32 -12.49 15.87
CA SER A 389 3.06 -11.73 15.72
C SER A 389 1.80 -12.62 15.60
N GLY A 390 1.95 -13.92 15.33
CA GLY A 390 0.86 -14.84 15.02
C GLY A 390 0.20 -14.64 13.64
N ALA A 391 0.52 -13.57 12.92
CA ALA A 391 -0.08 -13.25 11.61
C ALA A 391 0.43 -14.15 10.47
N GLN A 392 1.72 -14.51 10.50
CA GLN A 392 2.34 -15.38 9.52
C GLN A 392 2.75 -16.74 10.09
N LEU A 393 2.73 -17.75 9.22
CA LEU A 393 3.26 -19.09 9.44
C LEU A 393 4.35 -19.37 8.38
N ALA A 394 5.53 -19.80 8.80
CA ALA A 394 6.55 -20.31 7.90
C ALA A 394 6.48 -21.84 7.84
N SER A 395 6.67 -22.40 6.64
CA SER A 395 6.83 -23.84 6.42
C SER A 395 8.05 -24.13 5.55
N VAL A 396 8.58 -25.34 5.69
CA VAL A 396 9.66 -25.88 4.86
C VAL A 396 9.31 -27.28 4.35
N SER A 397 9.94 -27.68 3.25
CA SER A 397 9.64 -28.94 2.57
C SER A 397 10.84 -29.55 1.84
N PHE A 398 10.75 -30.85 1.56
CA PHE A 398 11.68 -31.56 0.68
C PHE A 398 11.70 -31.02 -0.76
N GLU A 399 10.68 -30.28 -1.22
CA GLU A 399 10.71 -29.57 -2.53
C GLU A 399 11.72 -28.39 -2.60
N GLN A 400 12.61 -28.27 -1.62
CA GLN A 400 13.68 -27.26 -1.54
C GLN A 400 13.15 -25.83 -1.40
N THR A 401 11.90 -25.67 -0.93
CA THR A 401 11.27 -24.37 -0.67
C THR A 401 11.04 -24.13 0.82
N ILE A 402 11.09 -22.86 1.15
CA ILE A 402 10.51 -22.26 2.34
C ILE A 402 9.31 -21.44 1.85
N ARG A 403 8.16 -21.55 2.51
CA ARG A 403 6.96 -20.76 2.18
C ARG A 403 6.50 -19.97 3.41
N LEU A 404 6.07 -18.74 3.19
CA LEU A 404 5.40 -17.91 4.20
C LEU A 404 3.92 -17.84 3.84
N TRP A 405 3.05 -18.02 4.84
CA TRP A 405 1.60 -18.08 4.67
C TRP A 405 0.92 -17.08 5.60
N GLU A 406 -0.13 -16.42 5.10
CA GLU A 406 -0.97 -15.54 5.92
C GLU A 406 -2.01 -16.36 6.70
N VAL A 407 -1.88 -16.38 8.03
CA VAL A 407 -2.71 -17.21 8.91
C VAL A 407 -4.18 -16.80 8.80
N PHE A 408 -4.46 -15.49 8.81
CA PHE A 408 -5.79 -14.91 8.65
C PHE A 408 -5.83 -13.80 7.60
N GLY A 409 -6.14 -14.18 6.36
CA GLY A 409 -6.41 -13.25 5.26
C GLY A 409 -7.84 -13.41 4.72
N ALA A 410 -8.59 -12.30 4.67
CA ALA A 410 -9.86 -12.07 3.98
C ALA A 410 -11.04 -13.07 4.20
N SER A 411 -11.82 -12.79 5.26
CA SER A 411 -13.31 -12.83 5.36
C SER A 411 -14.18 -13.78 4.51
N ILE A 412 -15.22 -14.34 5.16
CA ILE A 412 -16.47 -14.74 4.48
C ILE A 412 -17.14 -13.48 3.88
N SER A 413 -17.39 -13.47 2.57
CA SER A 413 -18.09 -12.37 1.89
C SER A 413 -19.61 -12.44 2.04
N ARG A 414 -20.29 -11.32 1.75
CA ARG A 414 -21.72 -11.27 1.43
C ARG A 414 -21.94 -10.36 0.23
N ASP A 415 -22.55 -10.90 -0.82
CA ASP A 415 -22.61 -10.23 -2.11
C ASP A 415 -23.84 -9.31 -2.21
N LEU A 416 -23.63 -8.01 -2.46
CA LEU A 416 -24.69 -7.03 -2.76
C LEU A 416 -25.27 -7.26 -4.17
N THR A 417 -25.97 -8.38 -4.33
CA THR A 417 -26.54 -8.81 -5.61
C THR A 417 -27.77 -7.99 -5.99
N GLY A 418 -27.86 -7.63 -7.28
CA GLY A 418 -29.07 -7.02 -7.83
C GLY A 418 -28.90 -6.36 -9.19
N HIS A 419 -27.76 -5.71 -9.46
CA HIS A 419 -27.50 -5.05 -10.75
C HIS A 419 -27.39 -6.07 -11.90
N GLU A 420 -28.04 -5.77 -13.04
CA GLU A 420 -28.09 -6.65 -14.22
C GLU A 420 -27.04 -6.29 -15.29
N GLY A 421 -26.08 -5.42 -14.96
CA GLY A 421 -25.03 -4.96 -15.87
C GLY A 421 -23.94 -4.19 -15.15
N TYR A 422 -22.88 -3.83 -15.91
CA TYR A 422 -21.72 -3.12 -15.38
C TYR A 422 -22.10 -1.88 -14.57
N ILE A 423 -21.65 -1.84 -13.32
CA ILE A 423 -21.83 -0.71 -12.42
C ILE A 423 -20.73 0.32 -12.76
N TRP A 424 -21.11 1.58 -12.98
CA TRP A 424 -20.21 2.63 -13.50
C TRP A 424 -19.97 3.75 -12.48
N SER A 425 -20.87 3.90 -11.52
CA SER A 425 -20.75 4.83 -10.40
C SER A 425 -21.51 4.20 -9.22
N VAL A 426 -20.78 3.70 -8.22
CA VAL A 426 -21.30 3.62 -6.85
C VAL A 426 -20.78 4.84 -6.08
N VAL A 427 -21.33 5.09 -4.91
CA VAL A 427 -20.93 6.14 -3.96
C VAL A 427 -21.62 5.87 -2.61
N PRO A 428 -20.93 5.86 -1.46
CA PRO A 428 -21.58 5.86 -0.17
C PRO A 428 -22.08 7.27 0.16
N SER A 429 -23.12 7.37 0.98
CA SER A 429 -23.65 8.66 1.40
C SER A 429 -22.58 9.48 2.14
N PRO A 430 -22.71 10.81 2.14
CA PRO A 430 -21.83 11.72 2.89
C PRO A 430 -21.84 11.53 4.42
N ASP A 431 -22.58 10.56 4.96
CA ASP A 431 -22.56 10.12 6.36
C ASP A 431 -22.16 8.64 6.56
N GLY A 432 -21.84 7.91 5.49
CA GLY A 432 -21.38 6.51 5.48
C GLY A 432 -22.46 5.42 5.63
N LYS A 433 -23.73 5.78 5.93
CA LYS A 433 -24.78 4.81 6.30
C LYS A 433 -25.55 4.21 5.14
N LEU A 434 -25.50 4.85 3.98
CA LEU A 434 -26.20 4.43 2.77
C LEU A 434 -25.19 4.24 1.66
N LEU A 435 -25.49 3.35 0.72
CA LEU A 435 -24.63 3.08 -0.43
C LEU A 435 -25.47 3.19 -1.70
N LEU A 436 -25.07 4.01 -2.67
CA LEU A 436 -25.81 4.24 -3.91
C LEU A 436 -25.03 3.69 -5.09
N SER A 437 -25.56 2.69 -5.78
CA SER A 437 -24.97 2.12 -7.00
C SER A 437 -25.81 2.39 -8.26
N CYS A 438 -25.13 2.67 -9.38
CA CYS A 438 -25.76 2.78 -10.70
C CYS A 438 -24.83 2.40 -11.87
N GLY A 439 -25.40 2.09 -13.03
CA GLY A 439 -24.62 1.87 -14.24
C GLY A 439 -25.41 1.46 -15.49
N ALA A 440 -24.91 0.43 -16.17
CA ALA A 440 -25.35 -0.02 -17.49
C ALA A 440 -26.78 -0.59 -17.54
N ASP A 441 -27.31 -1.10 -16.42
CA ASP A 441 -28.70 -1.54 -16.32
C ASP A 441 -29.71 -0.39 -16.16
N ARG A 442 -29.21 0.86 -16.06
CA ARG A 442 -29.98 2.11 -15.92
C ARG A 442 -30.72 2.25 -14.58
N THR A 443 -30.35 1.42 -13.60
CA THR A 443 -30.93 1.45 -12.26
C THR A 443 -30.08 2.28 -11.30
N LEU A 444 -30.72 2.91 -10.33
CA LEU A 444 -30.12 3.46 -9.12
C LEU A 444 -30.58 2.60 -7.96
N ARG A 445 -29.65 2.11 -7.13
CA ARG A 445 -29.94 1.25 -5.98
C ARG A 445 -29.30 1.80 -4.74
N LEU A 446 -30.08 1.88 -3.66
CA LEU A 446 -29.67 2.36 -2.36
C LEU A 446 -29.61 1.16 -1.40
N TRP A 447 -28.49 0.99 -0.70
CA TRP A 447 -28.19 -0.13 0.20
C TRP A 447 -27.93 0.37 1.62
N ASP A 448 -28.17 -0.50 2.59
CA ASP A 448 -27.82 -0.39 4.01
C ASP A 448 -26.40 -0.95 4.18
N SER A 449 -25.47 -0.12 4.65
CA SER A 449 -24.04 -0.47 4.76
C SER A 449 -23.70 -1.35 5.95
N GLU A 450 -24.54 -1.43 7.00
CA GLU A 450 -24.33 -2.37 8.11
C GLU A 450 -25.01 -3.72 7.86
N GLY A 451 -26.23 -3.70 7.30
CA GLY A 451 -27.04 -4.91 7.09
C GLY A 451 -26.74 -5.70 5.82
N ALA A 452 -25.95 -5.14 4.89
CA ALA A 452 -25.74 -5.65 3.53
C ALA A 452 -27.07 -5.88 2.77
N ARG A 453 -28.02 -4.94 2.89
CA ARG A 453 -29.41 -5.07 2.43
C ARG A 453 -29.79 -3.96 1.45
N GLN A 454 -30.46 -4.30 0.34
CA GLN A 454 -31.03 -3.29 -0.54
C GLN A 454 -32.20 -2.56 0.16
N ILE A 455 -32.09 -1.24 0.34
CA ILE A 455 -33.15 -0.36 0.86
C ILE A 455 -34.12 0.00 -0.26
N LYS A 456 -33.60 0.37 -1.44
CA LYS A 456 -34.40 0.85 -2.57
C LYS A 456 -33.72 0.56 -3.91
N SER A 457 -34.52 0.42 -4.97
CA SER A 457 -34.03 0.38 -6.35
C SER A 457 -35.04 1.06 -7.27
N VAL A 458 -34.58 1.91 -8.18
CA VAL A 458 -35.42 2.57 -9.19
C VAL A 458 -34.80 2.49 -10.58
N VAL A 459 -35.63 2.20 -11.59
CA VAL A 459 -35.25 2.22 -13.02
C VAL A 459 -35.90 3.44 -13.63
N ARG A 460 -35.12 4.49 -13.92
CA ARG A 460 -35.67 5.83 -14.26
C ARG A 460 -34.82 6.66 -15.22
N HIS A 461 -33.63 6.20 -15.61
CA HIS A 461 -32.88 6.74 -16.75
C HIS A 461 -33.18 5.90 -17.99
N ASP A 462 -33.21 6.54 -19.16
CA ASP A 462 -33.58 5.85 -20.40
C ASP A 462 -32.39 5.09 -21.00
N ALA A 463 -31.17 5.54 -20.69
CA ALA A 463 -29.89 4.97 -21.11
C ALA A 463 -28.90 4.86 -19.93
N PRO A 464 -27.77 4.13 -20.08
CA PRO A 464 -26.80 3.89 -19.01
C PRO A 464 -26.32 5.15 -18.26
N ILE A 465 -26.25 5.04 -16.92
CA ILE A 465 -25.86 6.11 -16.02
C ILE A 465 -24.33 6.09 -15.86
N THR A 466 -23.64 7.12 -16.37
CA THR A 466 -22.17 7.25 -16.34
C THR A 466 -21.65 7.82 -15.03
N SER A 467 -22.53 8.45 -14.24
CA SER A 467 -22.19 9.16 -13.03
C SER A 467 -23.41 9.26 -12.10
N ALA A 468 -23.27 8.93 -10.82
CA ALA A 468 -24.22 9.32 -9.78
C ALA A 468 -23.52 9.55 -8.43
N ILE A 469 -24.03 10.51 -7.65
CA ILE A 469 -23.31 11.31 -6.63
C ILE A 469 -24.30 11.91 -5.62
N PHE A 470 -23.87 12.18 -4.39
CA PHE A 470 -24.71 12.81 -3.35
C PHE A 470 -24.50 14.34 -3.23
N SER A 471 -25.49 15.02 -2.63
CA SER A 471 -25.46 16.42 -2.19
C SER A 471 -24.75 16.62 -0.85
N PRO A 472 -24.50 17.86 -0.35
CA PRO A 472 -23.57 18.03 0.77
C PRO A 472 -24.11 17.37 2.01
N ASP A 473 -25.22 17.92 2.46
CA ASP A 473 -26.15 17.35 3.41
C ASP A 473 -26.66 15.92 3.11
N GLY A 474 -26.20 15.24 2.05
CA GLY A 474 -26.59 13.89 1.66
C GLY A 474 -28.06 13.74 1.25
N LYS A 475 -28.83 14.84 1.15
CA LYS A 475 -30.29 14.81 1.00
C LYS A 475 -30.75 14.53 -0.44
N LEU A 476 -29.92 14.91 -1.40
CA LEU A 476 -30.12 14.67 -2.81
C LEU A 476 -29.05 13.74 -3.38
N ILE A 477 -29.41 13.10 -4.48
CA ILE A 477 -28.50 12.43 -5.40
C ILE A 477 -28.64 13.12 -6.75
N ALA A 478 -27.56 13.39 -7.47
CA ALA A 478 -27.65 13.56 -8.92
C ALA A 478 -27.18 12.31 -9.65
N SER A 479 -27.76 12.05 -10.82
CA SER A 479 -27.29 11.03 -11.75
C SER A 479 -27.34 11.53 -13.18
N SER A 480 -26.28 11.28 -13.95
CA SER A 480 -26.14 11.67 -15.35
C SER A 480 -25.64 10.50 -16.20
N GLY A 481 -25.96 10.52 -17.50
CA GLY A 481 -25.75 9.35 -18.35
C GLY A 481 -25.78 9.58 -19.85
N GLY A 482 -25.85 8.47 -20.58
CA GLY A 482 -25.98 8.43 -22.03
C GLY A 482 -27.30 8.99 -22.57
N ASP A 483 -28.29 9.23 -21.70
CA ASP A 483 -29.54 9.90 -22.02
C ASP A 483 -29.42 11.44 -21.97
N ARG A 484 -28.23 11.98 -21.64
CA ARG A 484 -27.83 13.39 -21.79
C ARG A 484 -28.54 14.35 -20.83
N VAL A 485 -29.14 13.79 -19.78
CA VAL A 485 -29.85 14.52 -18.74
C VAL A 485 -29.24 14.24 -17.39
N ILE A 486 -29.46 15.16 -16.45
CA ILE A 486 -29.09 14.97 -15.04
C ILE A 486 -30.40 14.87 -14.26
N LYS A 487 -30.58 13.85 -13.40
CA LYS A 487 -31.75 13.70 -12.54
C LYS A 487 -31.37 13.87 -11.08
N LEU A 488 -32.20 14.60 -10.34
CA LEU A 488 -32.07 14.81 -8.90
C LEU A 488 -33.09 13.94 -8.14
N TRP A 489 -32.63 13.17 -7.17
CA TRP A 489 -33.43 12.26 -6.33
C TRP A 489 -33.35 12.67 -4.87
N THR A 490 -34.37 12.35 -4.08
CA THR A 490 -34.33 12.47 -2.61
C THR A 490 -33.88 11.17 -1.94
N VAL A 491 -33.22 11.32 -0.80
CA VAL A 491 -32.64 10.23 0.00
C VAL A 491 -33.48 10.05 1.29
N PRO A 492 -33.81 8.82 1.72
CA PRO A 492 -33.50 7.51 1.12
C PRO A 492 -34.53 7.02 0.08
N ASP A 493 -35.62 7.76 -0.17
CA ASP A 493 -36.77 7.25 -0.94
C ASP A 493 -36.52 6.99 -2.44
N LEU A 494 -35.44 7.54 -3.00
CA LEU A 494 -35.14 7.60 -4.44
C LEU A 494 -36.29 8.20 -5.28
N LYS A 495 -36.98 9.21 -4.73
CA LYS A 495 -38.03 9.94 -5.44
C LYS A 495 -37.42 11.09 -6.25
N GLU A 496 -37.67 11.08 -7.56
CA GLU A 496 -37.24 12.13 -8.50
C GLU A 496 -37.85 13.48 -8.08
N VAL A 497 -37.02 14.50 -7.92
CA VAL A 497 -37.42 15.88 -7.58
C VAL A 497 -37.04 16.91 -8.64
N ARG A 498 -36.12 16.57 -9.56
CA ARG A 498 -35.78 17.43 -10.70
C ARG A 498 -35.13 16.66 -11.85
N LYS A 499 -35.26 17.19 -13.06
CA LYS A 499 -34.57 16.73 -14.27
C LYS A 499 -33.97 17.95 -14.97
N LEU A 500 -32.69 17.90 -15.29
CA LEU A 500 -31.91 18.96 -15.93
C LEU A 500 -31.62 18.54 -17.37
N GLU A 501 -32.05 19.36 -18.33
CA GLU A 501 -32.00 19.05 -19.77
C GLU A 501 -31.20 20.14 -20.52
N GLY A 502 -30.32 19.74 -21.44
CA GLY A 502 -29.60 20.69 -22.29
C GLY A 502 -28.30 20.21 -22.94
N HIS A 503 -27.65 19.15 -22.47
CA HIS A 503 -26.52 18.53 -23.19
C HIS A 503 -27.03 17.81 -24.45
N THR A 504 -26.28 17.91 -25.55
CA THR A 504 -26.69 17.33 -26.85
C THR A 504 -26.05 15.96 -27.11
N ALA A 505 -24.95 15.67 -26.42
CA ALA A 505 -24.22 14.39 -26.40
C ALA A 505 -23.98 13.93 -24.95
N PRO A 506 -23.48 12.70 -24.69
CA PRO A 506 -23.31 12.18 -23.34
C PRO A 506 -22.44 13.05 -22.42
N ILE A 507 -22.76 13.03 -21.13
CA ILE A 507 -22.07 13.78 -20.09
C ILE A 507 -20.85 12.96 -19.62
N THR A 508 -19.66 13.56 -19.71
CA THR A 508 -18.35 12.91 -19.48
C THR A 508 -17.88 13.05 -18.04
N ALA A 509 -18.16 14.19 -17.41
CA ALA A 509 -17.93 14.44 -15.99
C ALA A 509 -19.01 15.40 -15.46
N ILE A 510 -19.24 15.36 -14.16
CA ILE A 510 -19.93 16.42 -13.42
C ILE A 510 -19.06 16.86 -12.24
N ALA A 511 -19.33 18.06 -11.70
CA ALA A 511 -18.66 18.64 -10.54
C ALA A 511 -19.59 19.65 -9.82
N PHE A 512 -20.24 19.24 -8.73
CA PHE A 512 -21.08 20.09 -7.85
C PHE A 512 -20.29 20.87 -6.82
N SER A 513 -20.47 22.19 -6.75
CA SER A 513 -19.82 23.06 -5.75
C SER A 513 -19.98 22.48 -4.32
N PRO A 514 -18.95 22.42 -3.44
CA PRO A 514 -19.09 22.05 -2.01
C PRO A 514 -19.92 23.04 -1.15
N ASP A 515 -21.00 23.57 -1.70
CA ASP A 515 -22.17 24.11 -1.01
C ASP A 515 -23.51 23.58 -1.60
N GLY A 516 -23.45 22.72 -2.62
CA GLY A 516 -24.58 22.12 -3.32
C GLY A 516 -25.45 23.07 -4.12
N LYS A 517 -25.04 24.34 -4.32
CA LYS A 517 -25.86 25.33 -5.05
C LYS A 517 -25.72 25.21 -6.57
N THR A 518 -24.54 24.78 -7.03
CA THR A 518 -24.16 24.77 -8.44
C THR A 518 -23.63 23.41 -8.86
N LEU A 519 -23.93 23.01 -10.09
CA LEU A 519 -23.39 21.80 -10.73
C LEU A 519 -22.72 22.17 -12.04
N ALA A 520 -21.43 21.88 -12.21
CA ALA A 520 -20.77 21.93 -13.51
C ALA A 520 -20.87 20.57 -14.22
N SER A 521 -21.04 20.53 -15.54
CA SER A 521 -21.10 19.28 -16.31
C SER A 521 -20.32 19.38 -17.62
N ALA A 522 -19.33 18.50 -17.80
CA ALA A 522 -18.57 18.36 -19.04
C ALA A 522 -19.33 17.44 -20.01
N GLY A 523 -19.38 17.83 -21.29
CA GLY A 523 -20.06 17.07 -22.34
C GLY A 523 -19.13 16.59 -23.45
N ALA A 524 -19.48 15.43 -24.03
CA ALA A 524 -18.96 15.01 -25.33
C ALA A 524 -19.39 15.95 -26.48
N ASP A 525 -20.32 16.87 -26.22
CA ASP A 525 -20.69 17.98 -27.11
C ASP A 525 -19.68 19.15 -27.10
N ARG A 526 -18.61 19.02 -26.29
CA ARG A 526 -17.49 19.97 -26.14
C ARG A 526 -17.84 21.25 -25.35
N SER A 527 -18.96 21.21 -24.62
CA SER A 527 -19.34 22.26 -23.68
C SER A 527 -19.06 21.86 -22.23
N VAL A 528 -18.87 22.85 -21.36
CA VAL A 528 -19.14 22.71 -19.93
C VAL A 528 -20.41 23.50 -19.62
N ARG A 529 -21.42 22.88 -19.01
CA ARG A 529 -22.60 23.58 -18.52
C ARG A 529 -22.49 23.83 -17.02
N VAL A 530 -23.19 24.85 -16.54
CA VAL A 530 -23.35 25.15 -15.11
C VAL A 530 -24.84 25.19 -14.82
N TRP A 531 -25.29 24.53 -13.76
CA TRP A 531 -26.70 24.42 -13.38
C TRP A 531 -26.92 24.93 -11.95
N ASP A 532 -27.99 25.68 -11.74
CA ASP A 532 -28.55 25.93 -10.42
C ASP A 532 -29.31 24.67 -9.96
N VAL A 533 -28.97 24.17 -8.78
CA VAL A 533 -29.46 22.90 -8.24
C VAL A 533 -30.85 23.04 -7.60
N ALA A 534 -31.14 24.21 -7.03
CA ALA A 534 -32.38 24.47 -6.29
C ALA A 534 -33.56 24.78 -7.23
N GLY A 535 -33.33 25.53 -8.30
CA GLY A 535 -34.31 25.80 -9.36
C GLY A 535 -34.24 24.81 -10.53
N GLY A 536 -33.06 24.25 -10.83
CA GLY A 536 -32.83 23.31 -11.94
C GLY A 536 -32.59 23.97 -13.29
N LYS A 537 -32.12 25.23 -13.31
CA LYS A 537 -31.88 25.98 -14.55
C LYS A 537 -30.41 25.88 -14.97
N THR A 538 -30.13 25.85 -16.27
CA THR A 538 -28.78 26.15 -16.74
C THR A 538 -28.47 27.61 -16.38
N LEU A 539 -27.41 27.86 -15.61
CA LEU A 539 -26.85 29.18 -15.39
C LEU A 539 -25.96 29.59 -16.56
N HIS A 540 -25.04 28.71 -16.98
CA HIS A 540 -24.06 28.99 -18.03
C HIS A 540 -23.85 27.81 -18.99
N THR A 541 -23.40 28.10 -20.21
CA THR A 541 -22.93 27.09 -21.17
C THR A 541 -21.63 27.59 -21.80
N LEU A 542 -20.53 27.02 -21.34
CA LEU A 542 -19.17 27.41 -21.63
C LEU A 542 -18.69 26.64 -22.86
N GLY A 543 -18.68 27.32 -24.01
CA GLY A 543 -18.13 26.82 -25.27
C GLY A 543 -16.74 27.39 -25.52
N GLY A 544 -15.82 26.56 -26.02
CA GLY A 544 -14.48 27.00 -26.39
C GLY A 544 -13.47 25.88 -26.60
N HIS A 545 -13.71 24.70 -26.05
CA HIS A 545 -12.90 23.52 -26.39
C HIS A 545 -13.20 23.04 -27.81
N ALA A 546 -12.15 22.71 -28.56
CA ALA A 546 -12.26 22.22 -29.94
C ALA A 546 -12.61 20.71 -30.01
N SER A 547 -12.24 19.99 -28.95
CA SER A 547 -12.43 18.55 -28.75
C SER A 547 -13.22 18.28 -27.46
N VAL A 548 -13.44 17.01 -27.11
CA VAL A 548 -14.17 16.59 -25.90
C VAL A 548 -13.53 17.21 -24.65
N VAL A 549 -14.36 17.72 -23.75
CA VAL A 549 -13.92 18.13 -22.40
C VAL A 549 -13.82 16.88 -21.53
N MET A 550 -12.61 16.63 -21.02
CA MET A 550 -12.24 15.39 -20.36
C MET A 550 -12.16 15.53 -18.84
N ALA A 551 -11.79 16.72 -18.35
CA ALA A 551 -11.79 17.07 -16.94
C ALA A 551 -12.36 18.47 -16.71
N VAL A 552 -13.03 18.65 -15.57
CA VAL A 552 -13.46 19.93 -15.01
C VAL A 552 -13.10 19.97 -13.53
N ALA A 553 -12.37 21.01 -13.12
CA ALA A 553 -11.84 21.17 -11.77
C ALA A 553 -11.78 22.64 -11.37
N ILE A 554 -12.62 23.03 -10.42
CA ILE A 554 -12.95 24.41 -10.04
C ILE A 554 -12.40 24.68 -8.64
N SER A 555 -11.40 25.57 -8.53
CA SER A 555 -10.24 25.62 -7.59
C SER A 555 -10.47 25.52 -6.04
N PRO A 556 -9.42 25.50 -5.17
CA PRO A 556 -9.59 25.31 -3.72
C PRO A 556 -10.34 26.44 -2.99
N ASP A 557 -10.08 27.70 -3.36
CA ASP A 557 -11.04 28.78 -3.12
C ASP A 557 -12.33 28.49 -3.88
N GLY A 558 -12.15 28.09 -5.13
CA GLY A 558 -13.17 27.82 -6.10
C GLY A 558 -12.95 28.67 -7.32
N GLN A 559 -12.56 29.96 -7.17
CA GLN A 559 -12.83 31.14 -8.02
C GLN A 559 -12.35 31.06 -9.49
N THR A 560 -11.88 29.89 -9.91
CA THR A 560 -11.58 29.51 -11.28
C THR A 560 -11.98 28.06 -11.57
N LEU A 561 -12.97 27.86 -12.43
CA LEU A 561 -13.21 26.61 -13.15
C LEU A 561 -12.07 26.40 -14.15
N ALA A 562 -11.24 25.38 -13.93
CA ALA A 562 -10.33 24.88 -14.94
C ALA A 562 -10.98 23.69 -15.68
N SER A 563 -11.04 23.73 -17.01
CA SER A 563 -11.41 22.59 -17.84
C SER A 563 -10.25 22.19 -18.75
N ALA A 564 -10.08 20.89 -18.94
CA ALA A 564 -9.05 20.32 -19.80
C ALA A 564 -9.68 19.30 -20.75
N GLY A 565 -9.10 19.14 -21.95
CA GLY A 565 -9.70 18.31 -22.98
C GLY A 565 -8.73 17.84 -24.07
N GLY A 566 -9.30 17.09 -25.02
CA GLY A 566 -8.58 16.50 -26.14
C GLY A 566 -8.08 17.51 -27.19
N ASP A 567 -8.12 18.81 -26.89
CA ASP A 567 -7.57 19.90 -27.71
C ASP A 567 -6.25 20.46 -27.16
N GLN A 568 -5.63 19.76 -26.19
CA GLN A 568 -4.33 20.07 -25.60
C GLN A 568 -4.29 21.36 -24.76
N THR A 569 -5.45 22.00 -24.53
CA THR A 569 -5.54 23.23 -23.74
C THR A 569 -6.09 23.00 -22.33
N ILE A 570 -5.67 23.87 -21.41
CA ILE A 570 -6.36 24.08 -20.13
C ILE A 570 -7.06 25.44 -20.23
N ARG A 571 -8.38 25.46 -20.07
CA ARG A 571 -9.17 26.68 -20.07
C ARG A 571 -9.59 27.01 -18.65
N LEU A 572 -9.19 28.19 -18.19
CA LEU A 572 -9.63 28.77 -16.94
C LEU A 572 -10.84 29.66 -17.24
N TRP A 573 -11.90 29.52 -16.45
CA TRP A 573 -13.16 30.23 -16.55
C TRP A 573 -13.52 30.82 -15.19
N ASN A 574 -14.49 31.73 -15.20
CA ASN A 574 -15.32 32.05 -14.04
C ASN A 574 -16.70 31.40 -14.26
N LEU A 575 -17.31 30.90 -13.20
CA LEU A 575 -18.53 30.06 -13.13
C LEU A 575 -19.67 30.83 -12.49
N ALA A 576 -19.36 31.76 -11.58
CA ALA A 576 -20.33 32.76 -11.15
C ALA A 576 -20.79 33.59 -12.37
N LYS A 577 -19.84 33.97 -13.24
CA LYS A 577 -20.09 34.80 -14.45
C LYS A 577 -20.17 34.02 -15.77
N GLY A 578 -19.67 32.79 -15.84
CA GLY A 578 -19.62 32.00 -17.07
C GLY A 578 -18.62 32.49 -18.13
N THR A 579 -17.60 33.25 -17.74
CA THR A 579 -16.67 33.94 -18.65
C THR A 579 -15.29 33.29 -18.68
N PRO A 580 -14.62 33.10 -19.83
CA PRO A 580 -13.24 32.62 -19.87
C PRO A 580 -12.29 33.63 -19.19
N LEU A 581 -11.44 33.14 -18.28
CA LEU A 581 -10.35 33.89 -17.64
C LEU A 581 -9.04 33.76 -18.42
N ARG A 582 -8.68 32.55 -18.85
CA ARG A 582 -7.42 32.29 -19.56
C ARG A 582 -7.45 30.97 -20.34
N THR A 583 -6.59 30.84 -21.34
CA THR A 583 -6.21 29.53 -21.92
C THR A 583 -4.71 29.33 -21.69
N LEU A 584 -4.32 28.24 -21.03
CA LEU A 584 -2.93 27.83 -20.88
C LEU A 584 -2.58 26.93 -22.07
N VAL A 585 -1.47 27.25 -22.76
CA VAL A 585 -1.04 26.61 -24.00
C VAL A 585 0.45 26.32 -23.90
N GLY A 586 0.85 25.10 -24.28
CA GLY A 586 2.25 24.67 -24.28
C GLY A 586 2.46 23.19 -24.02
N HIS A 587 1.42 22.44 -23.62
CA HIS A 587 1.37 20.99 -23.84
C HIS A 587 1.24 20.69 -25.33
N SER A 588 1.80 19.56 -25.77
CA SER A 588 1.73 19.07 -27.16
C SER A 588 0.84 17.83 -27.33
N THR A 589 0.08 17.48 -26.28
CA THR A 589 -0.72 16.26 -26.13
C THR A 589 -1.98 16.57 -25.34
N ALA A 590 -2.96 15.66 -25.31
CA ALA A 590 -4.21 15.88 -24.58
C ALA A 590 -3.95 16.02 -23.07
N VAL A 591 -4.56 17.02 -22.43
CA VAL A 591 -4.38 17.26 -20.99
C VAL A 591 -5.46 16.48 -20.24
N GLY A 592 -5.07 15.31 -19.70
CA GLY A 592 -5.96 14.40 -18.99
C GLY A 592 -6.09 14.66 -17.48
N SER A 593 -5.24 15.52 -16.90
CA SER A 593 -5.28 15.85 -15.47
C SER A 593 -4.66 17.23 -15.16
N ILE A 594 -5.24 17.91 -14.16
CA ILE A 594 -4.88 19.26 -13.69
C ILE A 594 -5.10 19.34 -12.18
N CYS A 595 -4.20 20.00 -11.45
CA CYS A 595 -4.34 20.22 -10.01
C CYS A 595 -3.76 21.57 -9.59
N PHE A 596 -4.42 22.23 -8.64
CA PHE A 596 -3.92 23.45 -8.01
C PHE A 596 -2.94 23.08 -6.88
N SER A 597 -1.89 23.87 -6.72
CA SER A 597 -1.01 23.84 -5.53
C SER A 597 -1.79 24.23 -4.26
N PRO A 598 -1.26 23.93 -3.04
CA PRO A 598 -1.95 24.27 -1.78
C PRO A 598 -2.23 25.77 -1.60
N SER A 599 -1.40 26.64 -2.19
CA SER A 599 -1.58 28.09 -2.24
C SER A 599 -2.55 28.57 -3.33
N GLY A 600 -3.05 27.68 -4.18
CA GLY A 600 -3.84 28.02 -5.38
C GLY A 600 -3.06 28.76 -6.49
N THR A 601 -1.84 29.24 -6.23
CA THR A 601 -1.09 30.15 -7.13
C THR A 601 -0.45 29.47 -8.34
N ILE A 602 -0.02 28.21 -8.17
CA ILE A 602 0.57 27.38 -9.23
C ILE A 602 -0.41 26.28 -9.64
N LEU A 603 -0.59 26.06 -10.95
CA LEU A 603 -1.22 24.86 -11.50
C LEU A 603 -0.14 23.84 -11.83
N ALA A 604 -0.23 22.66 -11.24
CA ALA A 604 0.44 21.47 -11.75
C ALA A 604 -0.43 20.89 -12.88
N SER A 605 0.20 20.53 -13.98
CA SER A 605 -0.49 19.93 -15.12
C SER A 605 0.31 18.77 -15.68
N ALA A 606 -0.41 17.71 -16.06
CA ALA A 606 0.15 16.53 -16.69
C ALA A 606 -0.44 16.36 -18.09
N GLY A 607 0.45 16.34 -19.08
CA GLY A 607 0.14 16.00 -20.46
C GLY A 607 1.23 15.06 -20.98
N GLY A 608 0.83 14.04 -21.74
CA GLY A 608 1.79 13.15 -22.37
C GLY A 608 1.17 12.17 -23.34
N ASP A 609 2.02 11.64 -24.21
CA ASP A 609 1.79 10.45 -25.02
C ASP A 609 3.01 9.51 -24.89
N ASN A 610 3.08 8.48 -25.73
CA ASN A 610 4.18 7.51 -25.72
C ASN A 610 5.50 8.05 -26.31
N VAL A 611 5.58 9.36 -26.64
CA VAL A 611 6.73 10.01 -27.29
C VAL A 611 7.23 11.21 -26.47
N ALA A 612 6.35 11.98 -25.84
CA ALA A 612 6.71 13.10 -24.97
C ALA A 612 5.84 13.15 -23.70
N SER A 613 6.50 13.34 -22.55
CA SER A 613 5.87 13.49 -21.24
C SER A 613 6.27 14.83 -20.62
N GLN A 614 5.29 15.59 -20.12
CA GLN A 614 5.50 17.00 -19.75
C GLN A 614 4.87 17.31 -18.39
N VAL A 615 5.74 17.64 -17.42
CA VAL A 615 5.35 18.26 -16.14
C VAL A 615 5.61 19.75 -16.26
N LYS A 616 4.53 20.52 -16.26
CA LYS A 616 4.57 21.98 -16.35
C LYS A 616 3.93 22.60 -15.14
N LEU A 617 4.68 23.49 -14.49
CA LEU A 617 4.21 24.37 -13.44
C LEU A 617 3.82 25.70 -14.07
N TRP A 618 2.54 26.08 -13.98
CA TRP A 618 2.04 27.35 -14.46
C TRP A 618 1.74 28.27 -13.29
N ASP A 619 2.19 29.53 -13.32
CA ASP A 619 1.61 30.55 -12.47
C ASP A 619 0.22 30.90 -13.03
N ILE A 620 -0.85 30.72 -12.25
CA ILE A 620 -2.22 30.80 -12.76
C ILE A 620 -2.64 32.25 -13.03
N THR A 621 -2.24 33.17 -12.15
CA THR A 621 -2.60 34.58 -12.23
C THR A 621 -2.00 35.23 -13.48
N THR A 622 -0.74 34.92 -13.82
CA THR A 622 -0.06 35.39 -15.04
C THR A 622 -0.34 34.54 -16.27
N GLY A 623 -0.53 33.23 -16.09
CA GLY A 623 -0.58 32.23 -17.16
C GLY A 623 0.78 31.70 -17.62
N ASN A 624 1.88 32.14 -17.01
CA ASN A 624 3.22 31.82 -17.49
C ASN A 624 3.68 30.42 -17.03
N GLN A 625 4.35 29.70 -17.93
CA GLN A 625 5.05 28.46 -17.57
C GLN A 625 6.31 28.80 -16.75
N LEU A 626 6.30 28.48 -15.45
CA LEU A 626 7.42 28.73 -14.54
C LEU A 626 8.59 27.76 -14.77
N ARG A 627 8.29 26.47 -14.95
CA ARG A 627 9.26 25.38 -15.11
C ARG A 627 8.74 24.31 -16.07
N ASP A 628 9.66 23.63 -16.72
CA ASP A 628 9.45 22.51 -17.63
C ASP A 628 10.34 21.36 -17.14
N LEU A 629 9.78 20.45 -16.33
CA LEU A 629 10.56 19.48 -15.56
C LEU A 629 10.83 18.21 -16.40
N LYS A 630 11.90 18.28 -17.18
CA LYS A 630 12.27 17.25 -18.17
C LYS A 630 13.01 16.08 -17.52
N GLY A 631 12.45 14.89 -17.67
CA GLY A 631 13.13 13.66 -17.27
C GLY A 631 12.28 12.40 -17.44
N HIS A 632 10.96 12.47 -17.35
CA HIS A 632 10.11 11.30 -17.57
C HIS A 632 10.05 10.91 -19.05
N SER A 633 10.14 9.61 -19.35
CA SER A 633 10.10 9.07 -20.72
C SER A 633 8.72 8.60 -21.16
N LEU A 634 7.74 8.56 -20.26
CA LEU A 634 6.33 8.22 -20.50
C LEU A 634 5.43 9.13 -19.63
N PRO A 635 4.11 9.27 -19.93
CA PRO A 635 3.24 10.28 -19.34
C PRO A 635 3.27 10.37 -17.81
N VAL A 636 3.35 11.57 -17.24
CA VAL A 636 3.30 11.74 -15.78
C VAL A 636 1.87 11.55 -15.26
N SER A 637 1.75 10.77 -14.19
CA SER A 637 0.46 10.35 -13.62
C SER A 637 0.14 11.09 -12.33
N SER A 638 1.17 11.52 -11.57
CA SER A 638 0.97 12.32 -10.34
C SER A 638 2.14 13.24 -10.01
N ILE A 639 1.82 14.32 -9.31
CA ILE A 639 2.70 15.45 -8.97
C ILE A 639 2.30 15.97 -7.57
N ALA A 640 3.26 16.18 -6.67
CA ALA A 640 3.03 16.79 -5.36
C ALA A 640 4.18 17.71 -4.92
N PHE A 641 3.89 18.71 -4.08
CA PHE A 641 4.90 19.53 -3.40
C PHE A 641 5.19 18.99 -1.99
N ASN A 642 6.37 19.30 -1.44
CA ASN A 642 6.64 19.13 -0.01
C ASN A 642 6.04 20.28 0.82
N ALA A 643 6.08 20.17 2.16
CA ALA A 643 5.40 21.09 3.08
C ALA A 643 5.87 22.56 3.01
N ASP A 644 7.14 22.84 2.67
CA ASP A 644 7.64 24.21 2.46
C ASP A 644 7.62 24.65 0.98
N GLY A 645 7.08 23.79 0.11
CA GLY A 645 6.99 23.97 -1.33
C GLY A 645 8.32 24.06 -2.08
N LYS A 646 9.48 23.92 -1.43
CA LYS A 646 10.79 24.02 -2.11
C LYS A 646 11.08 22.81 -2.99
N LEU A 647 10.50 21.65 -2.70
CA LEU A 647 10.65 20.43 -3.48
C LEU A 647 9.33 20.04 -4.16
N LEU A 648 9.46 19.50 -5.37
CA LEU A 648 8.39 18.80 -6.08
C LEU A 648 8.77 17.32 -6.21
N VAL A 649 7.78 16.43 -6.15
CA VAL A 649 7.90 15.04 -6.55
C VAL A 649 6.95 14.76 -7.73
N SER A 650 7.40 13.98 -8.71
CA SER A 650 6.57 13.47 -9.80
C SER A 650 6.71 11.96 -9.98
N GLY A 651 5.59 11.29 -10.28
CA GLY A 651 5.50 9.87 -10.60
C GLY A 651 5.07 9.66 -12.05
N GLY A 652 5.87 8.91 -12.82
CA GLY A 652 5.63 8.69 -14.25
C GLY A 652 5.15 7.29 -14.63
N ALA A 653 4.54 7.20 -15.81
CA ALA A 653 4.27 5.96 -16.52
C ALA A 653 5.55 5.20 -16.94
N ASP A 654 6.73 5.76 -16.68
CA ASP A 654 8.05 5.13 -16.86
C ASP A 654 8.57 4.36 -15.64
N GLY A 655 7.75 4.24 -14.57
CA GLY A 655 8.14 3.53 -13.34
C GLY A 655 9.17 4.29 -12.48
N VAL A 656 9.38 5.59 -12.78
CA VAL A 656 10.33 6.45 -12.08
C VAL A 656 9.59 7.41 -11.15
N VAL A 657 10.17 7.66 -9.97
CA VAL A 657 9.80 8.75 -9.06
C VAL A 657 10.94 9.76 -9.05
N ARG A 658 10.67 11.02 -9.38
CA ARG A 658 11.70 12.07 -9.46
C ARG A 658 11.44 13.17 -8.44
N VAL A 659 12.48 13.59 -7.74
CA VAL A 659 12.48 14.70 -6.78
C VAL A 659 13.22 15.87 -7.39
N TRP A 660 12.56 17.03 -7.43
CA TRP A 660 13.04 18.26 -8.06
C TRP A 660 13.15 19.37 -7.02
N ASP A 661 14.19 20.19 -7.12
CA ASP A 661 14.18 21.52 -6.50
C ASP A 661 13.30 22.47 -7.34
N ARG A 662 12.31 23.11 -6.72
CA ARG A 662 11.38 24.06 -7.39
C ARG A 662 12.12 25.28 -7.92
N SER A 663 13.10 25.79 -7.17
CA SER A 663 13.79 27.04 -7.43
C SER A 663 14.76 26.92 -8.60
N THR A 664 15.58 25.87 -8.64
CA THR A 664 16.53 25.62 -9.73
C THR A 664 15.90 24.86 -10.90
N GLY A 665 14.89 24.02 -10.64
CA GLY A 665 14.35 23.04 -11.59
C GLY A 665 15.21 21.79 -11.77
N THR A 666 16.27 21.61 -10.96
CA THR A 666 17.17 20.44 -11.05
C THR A 666 16.59 19.22 -10.36
N GLU A 667 16.74 18.05 -11.00
CA GLU A 667 16.52 16.77 -10.34
C GLU A 667 17.58 16.56 -9.25
N LEU A 668 17.11 16.27 -8.03
CA LEU A 668 17.96 15.91 -6.87
C LEU A 668 18.09 14.38 -6.74
N HIS A 669 16.99 13.65 -6.99
CA HIS A 669 16.95 12.18 -6.92
C HIS A 669 16.02 11.61 -7.97
N GLY A 670 16.49 10.58 -8.68
CA GLY A 670 15.71 9.81 -9.65
C GLY A 670 15.58 8.35 -9.23
N PHE A 671 14.52 8.04 -8.48
CA PHE A 671 14.29 6.73 -7.91
C PHE A 671 13.65 5.79 -8.95
N ARG A 672 14.31 4.65 -9.19
CA ARG A 672 13.87 3.61 -10.13
C ARG A 672 13.57 2.35 -9.35
N GLY A 673 12.48 1.67 -9.68
CA GLY A 673 12.16 0.38 -9.06
C GLY A 673 10.68 -0.01 -9.10
N HIS A 674 9.77 0.88 -9.52
CA HIS A 674 8.45 0.45 -9.97
C HIS A 674 8.55 -0.23 -11.33
N LYS A 675 7.73 -1.26 -11.55
CA LYS A 675 7.68 -2.04 -12.81
C LYS A 675 6.64 -1.52 -13.81
N ASP A 676 5.76 -0.64 -13.35
CA ASP A 676 4.62 -0.08 -14.10
C ASP A 676 4.31 1.35 -13.59
N TRP A 677 3.28 2.00 -14.12
CA TRP A 677 3.04 3.44 -13.97
C TRP A 677 2.93 3.88 -12.51
N VAL A 678 3.60 4.98 -12.12
CA VAL A 678 3.56 5.54 -10.77
C VAL A 678 2.36 6.47 -10.62
N THR A 679 1.34 6.03 -9.89
CA THR A 679 0.00 6.62 -9.82
C THR A 679 -0.16 7.74 -8.81
N SER A 680 0.65 7.74 -7.73
CA SER A 680 0.67 8.81 -6.73
C SER A 680 2.00 8.91 -5.99
N VAL A 681 2.29 10.10 -5.47
CA VAL A 681 3.55 10.47 -4.82
C VAL A 681 3.30 11.48 -3.68
N ALA A 682 4.00 11.33 -2.55
CA ALA A 682 3.91 12.23 -1.39
C ALA A 682 5.26 12.37 -0.65
N PHE A 683 5.46 13.48 0.07
CA PHE A 683 6.64 13.69 0.94
C PHE A 683 6.35 13.39 2.41
N SER A 684 7.37 12.95 3.16
CA SER A 684 7.30 12.81 4.62
C SER A 684 7.25 14.18 5.31
N PRO A 685 6.62 14.28 6.52
CA PRO A 685 6.51 15.54 7.25
C PRO A 685 7.87 16.14 7.67
N ASP A 686 8.87 15.29 7.89
CA ASP A 686 10.24 15.70 8.20
C ASP A 686 11.07 16.05 6.95
N GLY A 687 10.49 15.90 5.75
CA GLY A 687 11.13 16.16 4.47
C GLY A 687 12.25 15.20 4.07
N ARG A 688 12.48 14.11 4.82
CA ARG A 688 13.61 13.18 4.58
C ARG A 688 13.30 12.02 3.65
N SER A 689 12.04 11.79 3.32
CA SER A 689 11.61 10.67 2.48
C SER A 689 10.45 11.03 1.56
N VAL A 690 10.31 10.23 0.51
CA VAL A 690 9.19 10.24 -0.44
C VAL A 690 8.50 8.89 -0.40
N VAL A 691 7.19 8.87 -0.60
CA VAL A 691 6.38 7.67 -0.80
C VAL A 691 5.77 7.70 -2.19
N SER A 692 5.67 6.54 -2.83
CA SER A 692 5.02 6.38 -4.13
C SER A 692 4.13 5.13 -4.21
N ALA A 693 3.10 5.23 -5.06
CA ALA A 693 2.12 4.20 -5.41
C ALA A 693 2.21 3.88 -6.91
N SER A 694 1.84 2.66 -7.34
CA SER A 694 1.92 2.26 -8.75
C SER A 694 0.89 1.22 -9.19
N VAL A 695 0.67 1.16 -10.51
CA VAL A 695 -0.02 0.09 -11.24
C VAL A 695 0.63 -1.29 -11.01
N ASP A 696 1.93 -1.33 -10.65
CA ASP A 696 2.64 -2.56 -10.27
C ASP A 696 2.22 -3.15 -8.91
N LYS A 697 1.15 -2.59 -8.32
CA LYS A 697 0.52 -2.97 -7.04
C LYS A 697 1.37 -2.70 -5.80
N SER A 698 2.52 -2.04 -5.93
CA SER A 698 3.40 -1.74 -4.79
C SER A 698 3.32 -0.31 -4.30
N ILE A 699 3.66 -0.15 -3.01
CA ILE A 699 4.10 1.10 -2.42
C ILE A 699 5.60 1.01 -2.16
N LYS A 700 6.30 2.14 -2.31
CA LYS A 700 7.73 2.28 -1.99
C LYS A 700 7.95 3.53 -1.17
N ILE A 701 8.90 3.46 -0.24
CA ILE A 701 9.52 4.64 0.39
C ILE A 701 10.89 4.86 -0.24
N TRP A 702 11.33 6.10 -0.32
CA TRP A 702 12.63 6.49 -0.83
C TRP A 702 13.26 7.50 0.13
N GLU A 703 14.37 7.14 0.78
CA GLU A 703 15.10 8.12 1.59
C GLU A 703 15.89 9.08 0.68
N LEU A 704 15.81 10.38 0.96
CA LEU A 704 16.66 11.39 0.28
C LEU A 704 18.15 11.27 0.69
N THR A 705 18.48 10.36 1.61
CA THR A 705 19.85 9.96 1.95
C THR A 705 20.52 9.09 0.87
N GLY A 706 19.75 8.57 -0.09
CA GLY A 706 20.24 7.68 -1.15
C GLY A 706 20.17 6.18 -0.82
N ARG A 707 19.45 5.77 0.23
CA ARG A 707 19.13 4.37 0.49
C ARG A 707 17.80 3.96 -0.15
N GLU A 708 17.83 2.90 -0.96
CA GLU A 708 16.63 2.24 -1.48
C GLU A 708 15.91 1.52 -0.33
N SER A 709 14.58 1.71 -0.21
CA SER A 709 13.77 0.97 0.76
C SER A 709 13.02 -0.20 0.11
N LEU A 710 12.45 -1.04 0.96
CA LEU A 710 11.73 -2.25 0.60
C LEU A 710 10.56 -2.00 -0.38
N PRO A 711 10.43 -2.80 -1.46
CA PRO A 711 9.20 -2.85 -2.24
C PRO A 711 8.09 -3.51 -1.40
N ARG A 712 6.98 -2.79 -1.17
CA ARG A 712 5.85 -3.28 -0.36
C ARG A 712 4.70 -3.64 -1.29
N TYR A 713 4.48 -4.94 -1.46
CA TYR A 713 3.29 -5.46 -2.15
C TYR A 713 2.21 -5.76 -1.09
N GLY A 714 0.94 -5.71 -1.49
CA GLY A 714 -0.17 -6.01 -0.56
C GLY A 714 -1.52 -5.44 -0.98
N HIS A 715 -1.55 -4.51 -1.95
CA HIS A 715 -2.76 -4.28 -2.75
C HIS A 715 -2.87 -5.35 -3.85
N ASP A 716 -4.08 -5.80 -4.16
CA ASP A 716 -4.35 -6.80 -5.20
C ASP A 716 -4.44 -6.20 -6.60
N ARG A 717 -4.49 -4.87 -6.69
CA ARG A 717 -4.59 -4.08 -7.93
C ARG A 717 -3.67 -2.87 -7.86
N ALA A 718 -3.74 -2.01 -8.88
CA ALA A 718 -3.00 -0.75 -8.90
C ALA A 718 -3.26 0.03 -7.60
N VAL A 719 -2.20 0.42 -6.90
CA VAL A 719 -2.29 1.47 -5.89
C VAL A 719 -2.54 2.79 -6.65
N LEU A 720 -3.25 3.75 -6.07
CA LEU A 720 -3.65 5.00 -6.73
C LEU A 720 -3.37 6.27 -5.95
N THR A 721 -3.29 6.22 -4.63
CA THR A 721 -3.09 7.41 -3.80
C THR A 721 -2.27 7.10 -2.55
N VAL A 722 -1.52 8.06 -2.03
CA VAL A 722 -0.70 7.94 -0.81
C VAL A 722 -0.69 9.24 -0.01
N ALA A 723 -0.69 9.11 1.32
CA ALA A 723 -0.44 10.20 2.26
C ALA A 723 0.32 9.71 3.49
N ILE A 724 0.83 10.64 4.30
CA ILE A 724 1.72 10.34 5.42
C ILE A 724 1.25 11.07 6.69
N HIS A 725 1.22 10.34 7.81
CA HIS A 725 0.83 10.82 9.14
C HIS A 725 1.76 11.95 9.61
N PRO A 726 1.29 13.03 10.29
CA PRO A 726 2.10 14.24 10.51
C PRO A 726 3.33 14.04 11.39
N GLN A 727 3.25 13.10 12.34
CA GLN A 727 4.39 12.69 13.18
C GLN A 727 5.25 11.57 12.55
N GLY A 728 5.04 11.24 11.27
CA GLY A 728 5.75 10.15 10.58
C GLY A 728 5.41 8.74 11.07
N ARG A 729 4.33 8.54 11.84
CA ARG A 729 3.96 7.25 12.45
C ARG A 729 3.57 6.19 11.42
N TRP A 730 2.73 6.56 10.45
CA TRP A 730 2.19 5.68 9.41
C TRP A 730 2.12 6.35 8.04
N ILE A 731 2.06 5.52 7.01
CA ILE A 731 1.72 5.90 5.63
C ILE A 731 0.37 5.29 5.31
N ALA A 732 -0.56 6.06 4.76
CA ALA A 732 -1.79 5.54 4.17
C ALA A 732 -1.60 5.41 2.66
N SER A 733 -2.01 4.29 2.07
CA SER A 733 -2.14 4.10 0.62
C SER A 733 -3.55 3.66 0.26
N GLY A 734 -4.07 4.10 -0.88
CA GLY A 734 -5.38 3.72 -1.39
C GLY A 734 -5.28 3.11 -2.79
N GLY A 735 -6.07 2.07 -3.11
CA GLY A 735 -5.92 1.30 -4.36
C GLY A 735 -7.21 0.96 -5.11
N GLN A 736 -7.07 0.42 -6.32
CA GLN A 736 -8.14 -0.09 -7.21
C GLN A 736 -8.85 -1.36 -6.70
N ASP A 737 -8.48 -1.80 -5.51
CA ASP A 737 -9.07 -2.91 -4.76
C ASP A 737 -10.04 -2.44 -3.65
N GLY A 738 -10.28 -1.14 -3.48
CA GLY A 738 -11.16 -0.61 -2.43
C GLY A 738 -10.46 -0.40 -1.08
N LEU A 739 -9.19 -0.78 -0.98
CA LEU A 739 -8.50 -0.80 0.30
C LEU A 739 -7.80 0.53 0.55
N ILE A 740 -7.89 1.03 1.79
CA ILE A 740 -6.81 1.83 2.38
C ILE A 740 -5.90 0.87 3.15
N LYS A 741 -4.58 1.03 3.05
CA LYS A 741 -3.60 0.28 3.86
C LYS A 741 -2.71 1.25 4.62
N LEU A 742 -2.58 1.01 5.93
CA LEU A 742 -1.74 1.76 6.84
C LEU A 742 -0.43 1.01 7.04
N TRP A 743 0.69 1.56 6.59
CA TRP A 743 2.01 0.95 6.66
C TRP A 743 2.85 1.59 7.75
N ASP A 744 3.62 0.79 8.47
CA ASP A 744 4.72 1.29 9.30
C ASP A 744 5.87 1.74 8.37
N PRO A 745 6.34 3.00 8.43
CA PRO A 745 7.47 3.43 7.65
C PRO A 745 8.75 2.67 8.01
N ALA A 746 8.93 2.30 9.28
CA ALA A 746 10.18 1.76 9.83
C ALA A 746 10.39 0.26 9.57
N SER A 747 9.42 -0.61 9.87
CA SER A 747 9.51 -2.05 9.57
C SER A 747 9.09 -2.40 8.13
N GLY A 748 8.09 -1.70 7.60
CA GLY A 748 7.61 -1.87 6.24
C GLY A 748 6.36 -2.73 6.06
N ASN A 749 5.79 -3.24 7.14
CA ASN A 749 4.60 -4.09 7.10
C ASN A 749 3.31 -3.26 6.92
N ASP A 750 2.26 -3.88 6.36
CA ASP A 750 0.88 -3.42 6.53
C ASP A 750 0.50 -3.63 8.01
N VAL A 751 0.17 -2.54 8.69
CA VAL A 751 -0.25 -2.47 10.09
C VAL A 751 -1.77 -2.56 10.21
N ARG A 752 -2.50 -2.08 9.19
CA ARG A 752 -3.96 -2.13 9.14
C ARG A 752 -4.50 -1.82 7.76
N THR A 753 -5.26 -2.75 7.20
CA THR A 753 -6.17 -2.47 6.09
C THR A 753 -7.46 -1.84 6.62
N LEU A 754 -7.81 -0.64 6.15
CA LEU A 754 -9.14 -0.04 6.33
C LEU A 754 -9.94 -0.33 5.05
N ALA A 755 -10.89 -1.26 5.14
CA ALA A 755 -11.87 -1.54 4.09
C ALA A 755 -13.18 -0.79 4.39
N GLY A 756 -13.88 -0.36 3.34
CA GLY A 756 -15.08 0.48 3.45
C GLY A 756 -15.14 1.59 2.40
N HIS A 757 -14.10 1.73 1.58
CA HIS A 757 -14.21 2.32 0.26
C HIS A 757 -14.54 1.20 -0.77
N GLU A 758 -15.60 1.33 -1.56
CA GLU A 758 -15.98 0.32 -2.58
C GLU A 758 -15.26 0.49 -3.93
N ALA A 759 -14.26 1.39 -4.02
CA ALA A 759 -13.60 1.75 -5.27
C ALA A 759 -12.12 2.11 -5.15
N GLU A 760 -11.55 2.45 -6.30
CA GLU A 760 -10.38 3.29 -6.39
C GLU A 760 -10.44 4.53 -5.47
N VAL A 761 -9.72 4.41 -4.35
CA VAL A 761 -9.41 5.50 -3.42
C VAL A 761 -8.44 6.47 -4.08
N THR A 762 -8.69 7.78 -4.01
CA THR A 762 -7.97 8.77 -4.83
C THR A 762 -7.31 9.91 -4.07
N ALA A 763 -7.74 10.25 -2.85
CA ALA A 763 -7.09 11.25 -2.01
C ALA A 763 -7.01 10.77 -0.55
N LEU A 764 -6.02 11.27 0.19
CA LEU A 764 -5.78 10.94 1.60
C LEU A 764 -5.15 12.17 2.29
N ALA A 765 -5.56 12.49 3.52
CA ALA A 765 -4.89 13.45 4.39
C ALA A 765 -5.17 13.16 5.86
N PHE A 766 -4.17 13.31 6.73
CA PHE A 766 -4.30 13.04 8.16
C PHE A 766 -4.70 14.31 8.94
N SER A 767 -5.35 14.14 10.09
CA SER A 767 -5.47 15.19 11.11
C SER A 767 -4.10 15.55 11.66
N ARG A 768 -3.90 16.80 12.07
CA ARG A 768 -2.63 17.35 12.58
C ARG A 768 -2.16 16.64 13.86
N ASP A 769 -3.09 16.21 14.70
CA ASP A 769 -2.84 15.38 15.88
C ASP A 769 -2.48 13.91 15.56
N GLY A 770 -2.76 13.46 14.33
CA GLY A 770 -2.49 12.10 13.85
C GLY A 770 -3.48 11.03 14.31
N LYS A 771 -4.59 11.39 14.98
CA LYS A 771 -5.60 10.40 15.43
C LYS A 771 -6.63 10.03 14.38
N TRP A 772 -6.77 10.86 13.34
CA TRP A 772 -7.71 10.62 12.26
C TRP A 772 -7.05 10.67 10.88
N LEU A 773 -7.56 9.87 9.96
CA LEU A 773 -7.29 9.98 8.53
C LEU A 773 -8.58 10.43 7.86
N VAL A 774 -8.52 11.39 6.95
CA VAL A 774 -9.62 11.65 6.01
C VAL A 774 -9.23 11.17 4.62
N SER A 775 -10.10 10.43 3.95
CA SER A 775 -9.84 9.83 2.65
C SER A 775 -10.90 10.21 1.63
N GLY A 776 -10.44 10.65 0.47
CA GLY A 776 -11.22 10.88 -0.71
C GLY A 776 -11.21 9.66 -1.62
N SER A 777 -12.37 9.29 -2.13
CA SER A 777 -12.49 8.21 -3.10
C SER A 777 -13.19 8.66 -4.37
N ARG A 778 -13.11 7.84 -5.41
CA ARG A 778 -13.62 8.08 -6.76
C ARG A 778 -14.65 7.03 -7.12
N ARG A 779 -15.49 7.28 -8.15
CA ARG A 779 -16.41 6.26 -8.73
C ARG A 779 -15.69 4.91 -8.87
N PRO A 780 -16.23 3.81 -8.32
CA PRO A 780 -17.51 3.65 -7.62
C PRO A 780 -17.65 4.02 -6.10
N ASP A 781 -17.13 5.11 -5.54
CA ASP A 781 -17.20 5.32 -4.06
C ASP A 781 -17.05 6.78 -3.54
N MET A 782 -17.44 7.79 -4.32
CA MET A 782 -17.08 9.22 -4.07
C MET A 782 -17.48 9.81 -2.71
N SER A 783 -16.58 9.73 -1.75
CA SER A 783 -16.83 10.06 -0.36
C SER A 783 -15.59 10.59 0.33
N LEU A 784 -15.81 11.37 1.40
CA LEU A 784 -14.76 11.90 2.25
C LEU A 784 -14.87 11.28 3.64
N LYS A 785 -14.19 10.15 3.84
CA LYS A 785 -14.31 9.31 5.04
C LYS A 785 -13.26 9.66 6.09
N LEU A 786 -13.70 10.05 7.27
CA LEU A 786 -12.92 10.17 8.50
C LEU A 786 -12.79 8.77 9.13
N TRP A 787 -11.57 8.32 9.39
CA TRP A 787 -11.24 7.05 10.03
C TRP A 787 -10.53 7.29 11.35
N ASP A 788 -10.88 6.49 12.35
CA ASP A 788 -10.13 6.32 13.58
C ASP A 788 -8.88 5.51 13.27
N LEU A 789 -7.71 6.08 13.55
CA LEU A 789 -6.43 5.43 13.33
C LEU A 789 -6.06 4.46 14.45
N GLU A 790 -6.57 4.67 15.67
CA GLU A 790 -6.35 3.79 16.81
C GLU A 790 -7.26 2.55 16.76
N THR A 791 -8.57 2.72 16.52
CA THR A 791 -9.53 1.60 16.39
C THR A 791 -9.64 1.04 14.97
N GLY A 792 -9.23 1.78 13.93
CA GLY A 792 -9.19 1.32 12.54
C GLY A 792 -10.54 1.26 11.85
N ARG A 793 -11.51 2.06 12.31
CA ARG A 793 -12.89 2.08 11.81
C ARG A 793 -13.21 3.43 11.19
N GLU A 794 -14.18 3.47 10.28
CA GLU A 794 -14.79 4.74 9.89
C GLU A 794 -15.50 5.38 11.10
N VAL A 795 -15.35 6.69 11.25
CA VAL A 795 -15.90 7.53 12.32
C VAL A 795 -17.03 8.40 11.80
N ARG A 796 -16.92 8.80 10.54
CA ARG A 796 -17.79 9.75 9.84
C ARG A 796 -17.46 9.69 8.36
N THR A 797 -18.44 9.81 7.48
CA THR A 797 -18.19 10.52 6.21
C THR A 797 -18.52 12.00 6.44
N PHE A 798 -17.94 12.91 5.67
CA PHE A 798 -18.24 14.35 5.68
C PHE A 798 -19.39 14.71 4.73
N GLU A 799 -20.37 15.46 5.22
CA GLU A 799 -21.57 15.96 4.53
C GLU A 799 -21.26 16.99 3.39
N GLY A 800 -20.69 16.53 2.26
CA GLY A 800 -20.24 17.35 1.12
C GLY A 800 -20.60 16.82 -0.27
N GLN A 801 -20.90 17.74 -1.20
CA GLN A 801 -20.82 17.41 -2.63
C GLN A 801 -19.35 17.29 -2.92
N LEU A 802 -18.92 16.06 -3.15
CA LEU A 802 -17.54 15.76 -3.42
C LEU A 802 -17.55 14.76 -4.59
N GLU A 803 -17.52 15.29 -5.80
CA GLU A 803 -17.64 14.54 -7.06
C GLU A 803 -16.34 13.90 -7.48
N HIS A 804 -15.26 14.64 -7.26
CA HIS A 804 -13.92 14.10 -7.26
C HIS A 804 -13.20 14.73 -6.09
N VAL A 805 -13.12 13.99 -4.99
CA VAL A 805 -12.32 14.39 -3.83
C VAL A 805 -10.86 14.40 -4.27
N SER A 806 -10.40 15.57 -4.72
CA SER A 806 -9.11 15.78 -5.37
C SER A 806 -8.04 16.17 -4.35
N ALA A 807 -8.40 17.02 -3.39
CA ALA A 807 -7.54 17.41 -2.28
C ALA A 807 -8.34 17.71 -1.01
N VAL A 808 -7.73 17.44 0.14
CA VAL A 808 -8.37 17.40 1.46
C VAL A 808 -7.38 17.86 2.55
N ALA A 809 -7.85 18.59 3.56
CA ALA A 809 -7.02 19.11 4.65
C ALA A 809 -7.82 19.33 5.95
N PHE A 810 -7.13 19.43 7.09
CA PHE A 810 -7.69 19.78 8.40
C PHE A 810 -7.33 21.22 8.80
N CYS A 811 -8.11 21.82 9.71
CA CYS A 811 -7.90 23.16 10.27
C CYS A 811 -8.51 23.30 11.68
N ASP A 812 -8.21 24.42 12.38
CA ASP A 812 -8.75 24.77 13.73
C ASP A 812 -8.67 23.61 14.75
N GLU A 813 -7.45 23.28 15.20
CA GLU A 813 -7.13 22.14 16.10
C GLU A 813 -7.82 20.81 15.72
N ASP A 814 -7.87 20.50 14.42
CA ASP A 814 -8.53 19.34 13.82
C ASP A 814 -10.04 19.23 14.08
N ARG A 815 -10.62 20.25 14.73
CA ARG A 815 -12.08 20.41 14.88
C ARG A 815 -12.71 20.73 13.53
N LEU A 816 -11.97 21.28 12.57
CA LEU A 816 -12.46 21.63 11.25
C LEU A 816 -11.70 20.90 10.11
N VAL A 817 -12.34 20.82 8.94
CA VAL A 817 -11.77 20.34 7.66
C VAL A 817 -11.98 21.38 6.56
N ALA A 818 -11.08 21.37 5.58
CA ALA A 818 -11.20 22.10 4.34
C ALA A 818 -11.04 21.12 3.17
N SER A 819 -12.08 20.96 2.36
CA SER A 819 -12.08 20.06 1.20
C SER A 819 -12.00 20.86 -0.10
N TRP A 820 -11.10 20.48 -1.00
CA TRP A 820 -11.22 20.85 -2.40
C TRP A 820 -11.85 19.70 -3.21
N ASP A 821 -13.16 19.81 -3.38
CA ASP A 821 -13.86 19.18 -4.50
C ASP A 821 -13.84 20.12 -5.72
N SER A 822 -13.86 19.51 -6.89
CA SER A 822 -13.40 20.06 -8.14
C SER A 822 -14.41 21.04 -8.78
N SER A 823 -15.06 21.91 -8.00
CA SER A 823 -16.41 22.40 -8.34
C SER A 823 -16.91 23.81 -7.89
N LYS A 824 -16.21 24.65 -7.08
CA LYS A 824 -16.90 25.69 -6.26
C LYS A 824 -17.05 27.19 -6.67
N GLU A 825 -16.06 27.87 -7.22
CA GLU A 825 -16.08 29.35 -7.44
C GLU A 825 -16.18 30.35 -6.26
N GLY A 826 -15.48 30.07 -5.15
CA GLY A 826 -14.46 31.03 -4.67
C GLY A 826 -14.47 31.77 -3.31
N ALA A 827 -14.94 31.34 -2.13
CA ALA A 827 -15.68 30.18 -1.62
C ALA A 827 -14.98 28.95 -0.95
N VAL A 828 -13.74 29.02 -0.38
CA VAL A 828 -13.16 27.88 0.39
C VAL A 828 -14.19 27.35 1.40
N THR A 829 -14.40 26.03 1.44
CA THR A 829 -15.41 25.41 2.31
C THR A 829 -14.79 25.00 3.63
N LEU A 830 -15.26 25.60 4.73
CA LEU A 830 -14.91 25.17 6.08
C LEU A 830 -16.01 24.28 6.66
N TRP A 831 -15.56 23.20 7.29
CA TRP A 831 -16.36 22.09 7.75
C TRP A 831 -16.04 21.77 9.19
N GLU A 832 -17.00 21.30 9.99
CA GLU A 832 -16.72 20.81 11.34
C GLU A 832 -16.52 19.28 11.33
N ALA A 833 -15.32 18.83 11.69
CA ALA A 833 -14.91 17.42 11.68
C ALA A 833 -15.61 16.57 12.74
N SER A 834 -16.00 17.18 13.87
CA SER A 834 -16.76 16.49 14.92
C SER A 834 -18.22 16.21 14.53
N THR A 835 -18.82 17.03 13.64
CA THR A 835 -20.22 16.88 13.21
C THR A 835 -20.37 16.44 11.75
N GLY A 836 -19.31 16.56 10.95
CA GLY A 836 -19.26 16.29 9.51
C GLY A 836 -19.78 17.42 8.63
N LYS A 837 -20.14 18.60 9.17
CA LYS A 837 -21.04 19.56 8.49
C LYS A 837 -20.35 20.84 8.00
N PRO A 838 -20.74 21.40 6.84
CA PRO A 838 -20.22 22.68 6.35
C PRO A 838 -20.68 23.84 7.26
N LEU A 839 -19.73 24.62 7.78
CA LEU A 839 -19.96 25.70 8.73
C LEU A 839 -20.10 27.06 8.06
N ARG A 840 -19.13 27.44 7.22
CA ARG A 840 -19.09 28.72 6.52
C ARG A 840 -18.38 28.59 5.17
N ILE A 841 -18.64 29.60 4.33
CA ILE A 841 -18.04 29.82 3.02
C ILE A 841 -17.39 31.20 3.08
N LEU A 842 -16.14 31.31 2.63
CA LEU A 842 -15.37 32.56 2.72
C LEU A 842 -15.27 33.21 1.33
N GLU A 843 -15.78 34.43 1.20
CA GLU A 843 -16.05 35.10 -0.09
C GLU A 843 -15.51 36.55 -0.12
N GLY A 844 -15.49 37.16 -1.32
CA GLY A 844 -15.18 38.59 -1.50
C GLY A 844 -13.74 38.92 -1.90
N HIS A 845 -12.99 37.94 -2.40
CA HIS A 845 -11.60 38.08 -2.83
C HIS A 845 -11.49 38.52 -4.30
N ASP A 846 -10.68 39.54 -4.56
CA ASP A 846 -10.40 40.11 -5.88
C ASP A 846 -9.28 39.33 -6.58
N GLY A 847 -9.70 38.23 -7.20
CA GLY A 847 -8.81 37.25 -7.83
C GLY A 847 -8.49 36.09 -6.88
N GLN A 848 -7.43 35.35 -7.21
CA GLN A 848 -6.99 34.21 -6.42
C GLN A 848 -6.51 34.66 -5.03
N VAL A 849 -6.88 33.92 -4.00
CA VAL A 849 -6.29 34.05 -2.66
C VAL A 849 -4.85 33.54 -2.71
N ARG A 850 -3.89 34.46 -2.89
CA ARG A 850 -2.45 34.12 -3.02
C ARG A 850 -1.80 33.69 -1.70
N ALA A 851 -2.29 34.25 -0.59
CA ALA A 851 -1.85 33.98 0.76
C ALA A 851 -3.05 34.03 1.72
N LEU A 852 -3.10 33.06 2.64
CA LEU A 852 -4.15 32.89 3.63
C LEU A 852 -3.50 32.48 4.96
N ALA A 853 -3.77 33.24 6.02
CA ALA A 853 -3.34 32.89 7.37
C ALA A 853 -4.53 32.89 8.34
N PHE A 854 -4.66 31.83 9.12
CA PHE A 854 -5.50 31.79 10.31
C PHE A 854 -4.72 32.32 11.52
N SER A 855 -5.38 32.98 12.47
CA SER A 855 -4.79 33.23 13.78
C SER A 855 -4.63 31.93 14.56
N VAL A 856 -3.64 31.89 15.47
CA VAL A 856 -3.35 30.69 16.28
C VAL A 856 -4.53 30.32 17.20
N ASP A 857 -5.36 31.30 17.57
CA ASP A 857 -6.56 31.12 18.40
C ASP A 857 -7.85 30.80 17.62
N GLY A 858 -7.77 30.57 16.30
CA GLY A 858 -8.90 30.21 15.44
C GLY A 858 -9.94 31.32 15.19
N LYS A 859 -9.76 32.52 15.77
CA LYS A 859 -10.78 33.60 15.70
C LYS A 859 -10.69 34.47 14.45
N TRP A 860 -9.58 34.46 13.71
CA TRP A 860 -9.38 35.33 12.56
C TRP A 860 -8.83 34.57 11.36
N VAL A 861 -9.22 35.02 10.17
CA VAL A 861 -8.55 34.65 8.92
C VAL A 861 -8.28 35.91 8.09
N ALA A 862 -7.05 36.01 7.58
CA ALA A 862 -6.56 37.11 6.77
C ALA A 862 -6.18 36.63 5.37
N PHE A 863 -6.54 37.43 4.36
CA PHE A 863 -6.42 37.08 2.94
C PHE A 863 -5.67 38.17 2.17
N GLY A 864 -4.60 37.79 1.48
CA GLY A 864 -3.79 38.67 0.65
C GLY A 864 -4.38 38.81 -0.74
N CYS A 865 -4.72 40.05 -1.13
CA CYS A 865 -5.39 40.33 -2.39
C CYS A 865 -4.40 40.86 -3.45
N THR A 866 -4.72 40.59 -4.72
CA THR A 866 -3.91 41.02 -5.88
C THR A 866 -3.82 42.55 -6.01
N SER A 867 -4.77 43.28 -5.43
CA SER A 867 -4.82 44.74 -5.33
C SER A 867 -3.85 45.36 -4.31
N GLY A 868 -3.17 44.55 -3.50
CA GLY A 868 -2.36 45.01 -2.37
C GLY A 868 -3.15 45.21 -1.07
N GLU A 869 -4.44 44.92 -1.08
CA GLU A 869 -5.27 44.89 0.13
C GLU A 869 -5.11 43.59 0.92
N VAL A 870 -5.16 43.68 2.25
CA VAL A 870 -5.50 42.52 3.10
C VAL A 870 -6.92 42.68 3.63
N LYS A 871 -7.70 41.62 3.46
CA LYS A 871 -9.05 41.50 4.02
C LYS A 871 -8.96 40.58 5.24
N LEU A 872 -9.61 40.95 6.34
CA LEU A 872 -9.71 40.13 7.55
C LEU A 872 -11.17 39.85 7.86
N TRP A 873 -11.43 38.62 8.29
CA TRP A 873 -12.74 38.18 8.77
C TRP A 873 -12.62 37.66 10.19
N ASN A 874 -13.52 38.11 11.07
CA ASN A 874 -13.70 37.51 12.38
C ASN A 874 -14.47 36.19 12.21
N LEU A 875 -13.89 35.05 12.53
CA LEU A 875 -14.54 33.75 12.38
C LEU A 875 -15.65 33.52 13.41
N VAL A 876 -15.62 34.24 14.54
CA VAL A 876 -16.64 34.17 15.59
C VAL A 876 -18.01 34.63 15.07
N ASP A 877 -18.10 35.82 14.47
CA ASP A 877 -19.36 36.39 13.96
C ASP A 877 -19.49 36.39 12.41
N ALA A 878 -18.37 36.29 11.68
CA ALA A 878 -18.25 36.54 10.24
C ALA A 878 -18.64 37.96 9.80
N SER A 879 -18.33 38.95 10.63
CA SER A 879 -18.17 40.32 10.16
C SER A 879 -16.86 40.44 9.34
N PRO A 880 -16.92 40.90 8.08
CA PRO A 880 -15.73 41.33 7.36
C PRO A 880 -15.28 42.67 7.94
N LEU A 881 -14.03 42.75 8.38
CA LEU A 881 -13.42 44.04 8.67
C LEU A 881 -13.22 44.82 7.37
N LYS A 882 -13.34 46.15 7.44
CA LYS A 882 -13.00 47.04 6.33
C LYS A 882 -11.58 46.70 5.82
N PRO A 883 -11.33 46.61 4.50
CA PRO A 883 -10.01 46.23 3.99
C PRO A 883 -8.89 47.14 4.51
N LEU A 884 -7.68 46.60 4.63
CA LEU A 884 -6.45 47.36 4.86
C LEU A 884 -5.70 47.47 3.53
N ARG A 885 -5.41 48.70 3.09
CA ARG A 885 -4.58 48.96 1.91
C ARG A 885 -3.12 48.79 2.30
N CYS A 886 -2.66 47.55 2.33
CA CYS A 886 -1.33 47.23 2.86
C CYS A 886 -0.22 47.71 1.91
N HIS A 887 -0.33 47.36 0.63
CA HIS A 887 0.68 47.63 -0.39
C HIS A 887 0.06 48.29 -1.63
N ASP A 888 0.87 49.00 -2.43
CA ASP A 888 0.44 49.57 -3.72
C ASP A 888 0.45 48.53 -4.87
N THR A 889 0.92 47.32 -4.57
CA THR A 889 0.97 46.14 -5.45
C THR A 889 0.53 44.91 -4.67
N GLU A 890 0.29 43.78 -5.35
CA GLU A 890 -0.16 42.50 -4.76
C GLU A 890 0.49 42.17 -3.40
N VAL A 891 -0.31 41.63 -2.47
CA VAL A 891 0.21 41.04 -1.23
C VAL A 891 0.78 39.67 -1.58
N ALA A 892 2.10 39.55 -1.50
CA ALA A 892 2.84 38.36 -1.90
C ALA A 892 2.79 37.25 -0.84
N ASP A 893 2.82 37.62 0.45
CA ASP A 893 2.51 36.74 1.58
C ASP A 893 2.09 37.55 2.84
N LEU A 894 1.49 36.91 3.84
CA LEU A 894 1.06 37.53 5.09
C LEU A 894 1.05 36.56 6.28
N ALA A 895 1.22 37.09 7.49
CA ALA A 895 1.14 36.33 8.73
C ALA A 895 0.42 37.12 9.84
N LEU A 896 -0.21 36.41 10.79
CA LEU A 896 -0.82 36.99 11.99
C LEU A 896 0.01 36.61 13.23
N SER A 897 0.11 37.51 14.21
CA SER A 897 0.63 37.14 15.54
C SER A 897 -0.31 36.16 16.25
N ALA A 898 0.21 35.39 17.22
CA ALA A 898 -0.58 34.38 17.94
C ALA A 898 -1.75 34.96 18.75
N ASP A 899 -1.65 36.22 19.18
CA ASP A 899 -2.71 36.96 19.85
C ASP A 899 -3.66 37.69 18.89
N GLY A 900 -3.41 37.62 17.58
CA GLY A 900 -4.18 38.31 16.54
C GLY A 900 -4.11 39.84 16.60
N SER A 901 -3.19 40.44 17.37
CA SER A 901 -3.09 41.89 17.53
C SER A 901 -2.35 42.58 16.37
N LEU A 902 -1.43 41.86 15.73
CA LEU A 902 -0.59 42.34 14.64
C LEU A 902 -0.74 41.50 13.37
N LEU A 903 -0.69 42.17 12.22
CA LEU A 903 -0.63 41.58 10.90
C LEU A 903 0.69 41.96 10.21
N LEU A 904 1.47 40.98 9.79
CA LEU A 904 2.63 41.14 8.93
C LEU A 904 2.23 40.91 7.46
N THR A 905 2.72 41.75 6.55
CA THR A 905 2.41 41.65 5.11
C THR A 905 3.64 41.94 4.26
N ALA A 906 3.88 41.16 3.22
CA ALA A 906 4.91 41.40 2.22
C ALA A 906 4.28 41.77 0.87
N GLY A 907 4.75 42.84 0.25
CA GLY A 907 4.31 43.29 -1.07
C GLY A 907 5.18 42.71 -2.20
N THR A 908 4.65 42.65 -3.42
CA THR A 908 5.42 42.16 -4.58
C THR A 908 6.64 42.99 -4.97
N THR A 909 6.79 44.19 -4.41
CA THR A 909 7.96 45.06 -4.55
C THR A 909 9.10 44.72 -3.58
N GLY A 910 8.91 43.82 -2.61
CA GLY A 910 9.91 43.52 -1.56
C GLY A 910 9.82 44.43 -0.31
N GLU A 911 8.77 45.23 -0.21
CA GLU A 911 8.41 45.97 1.01
C GLU A 911 7.68 45.05 2.00
N VAL A 912 8.04 45.13 3.28
CA VAL A 912 7.38 44.40 4.39
C VAL A 912 6.81 45.40 5.40
N LYS A 913 5.61 45.11 5.90
CA LYS A 913 4.85 46.00 6.78
C LYS A 913 4.18 45.26 7.93
N VAL A 914 4.29 45.82 9.13
CA VAL A 914 3.57 45.44 10.35
C VAL A 914 2.41 46.41 10.55
N TRP A 915 1.22 45.86 10.77
CA TRP A 915 -0.02 46.59 11.02
C TRP A 915 -0.57 46.28 12.41
N ASP A 916 -0.91 47.32 13.16
CA ASP A 916 -1.70 47.20 14.40
C ASP A 916 -3.17 47.04 13.98
N LEU A 917 -3.77 45.88 14.24
CA LEU A 917 -5.12 45.58 13.77
C LEU A 917 -6.21 46.30 14.59
N ALA A 918 -5.90 46.72 15.82
CA ALA A 918 -6.84 47.44 16.69
C ALA A 918 -6.93 48.93 16.34
N LYS A 919 -5.78 49.57 16.07
CA LYS A 919 -5.71 50.96 15.57
C LYS A 919 -5.95 51.04 14.07
N ARG A 920 -5.66 49.97 13.34
CA ARG A 920 -5.70 49.84 11.87
C ARG A 920 -4.67 50.72 11.15
N GLU A 921 -3.48 50.83 11.76
CA GLU A 921 -2.39 51.71 11.32
C GLU A 921 -1.11 50.91 11.04
N GLU A 922 -0.28 51.40 10.11
CA GLU A 922 1.05 50.84 9.83
C GLU A 922 2.00 51.22 10.97
N VAL A 923 2.43 50.25 11.77
CA VAL A 923 3.31 50.50 12.93
C VAL A 923 4.78 50.53 12.52
N ARG A 924 5.11 49.83 11.43
CA ARG A 924 6.49 49.67 10.95
C ARG A 924 6.50 49.19 9.51
N LYS A 925 7.31 49.80 8.65
CA LYS A 925 7.67 49.26 7.33
C LYS A 925 9.16 49.27 7.07
N TRP A 926 9.63 48.36 6.22
CA TRP A 926 10.99 48.35 5.71
C TRP A 926 11.06 47.61 4.36
N GLN A 927 12.01 48.02 3.52
CA GLN A 927 12.35 47.28 2.31
C GLN A 927 13.24 46.10 2.72
N ALA A 928 12.69 44.88 2.78
CA ALA A 928 13.45 43.70 3.22
C ALA A 928 14.23 43.04 2.07
N HIS A 929 13.84 43.29 0.82
CA HIS A 929 14.54 42.81 -0.38
C HIS A 929 14.31 43.78 -1.56
N PRO A 930 15.26 43.95 -2.52
CA PRO A 930 15.05 44.81 -3.69
C PRO A 930 14.11 44.21 -4.76
N GLU A 931 13.71 42.95 -4.61
CA GLU A 931 12.73 42.26 -5.49
C GLU A 931 11.67 41.52 -4.66
N ARG A 932 10.62 41.00 -5.33
CA ARG A 932 9.50 40.26 -4.74
C ARG A 932 9.92 39.30 -3.63
N ILE A 933 9.29 39.45 -2.47
CA ILE A 933 9.38 38.50 -1.36
C ILE A 933 8.39 37.35 -1.60
N TRP A 934 8.82 36.13 -1.30
CA TRP A 934 8.13 34.89 -1.67
C TRP A 934 7.53 34.12 -0.49
N GLY A 935 7.68 34.63 0.74
CA GLY A 935 7.10 34.05 1.94
C GLY A 935 7.45 34.84 3.21
N LEU A 936 6.58 34.75 4.21
CA LEU A 936 6.77 35.24 5.57
C LEU A 936 6.54 34.08 6.55
N VAL A 937 7.43 33.93 7.53
CA VAL A 937 7.33 32.85 8.53
C VAL A 937 7.42 33.45 9.93
N PRO A 938 6.30 33.55 10.68
CA PRO A 938 6.35 34.00 12.06
C PRO A 938 7.10 32.98 12.93
N SER A 939 7.63 33.42 14.07
CA SER A 939 8.37 32.55 14.98
C SER A 939 7.50 31.40 15.53
N PRO A 940 8.07 30.22 15.87
CA PRO A 940 7.30 29.06 16.33
C PRO A 940 6.53 29.23 17.65
N ASP A 941 6.85 30.24 18.46
CA ASP A 941 6.07 30.62 19.64
C ASP A 941 4.89 31.57 19.32
N GLY A 942 4.84 32.07 18.07
CA GLY A 942 3.86 33.00 17.53
C GLY A 942 3.84 34.40 18.17
N LYS A 943 4.76 34.69 19.10
CA LYS A 943 4.85 35.99 19.80
C LYS A 943 5.74 36.98 19.06
N THR A 944 6.55 36.51 18.11
CA THR A 944 7.38 37.35 17.25
C THR A 944 6.97 37.15 15.79
N LEU A 945 6.63 38.26 15.11
CA LEU A 945 6.39 38.34 13.65
C LEU A 945 7.68 38.67 12.91
#